data_AF-A0A959V7C8-F1
#
_entry.id   AF-A0A959V7C8-F1
#
_cell.length_a   1.000
_cell.length_b   1.000
_cell.length_c   1.000
_cell.angle_alpha   90.00
_cell.angle_beta   90.00
_cell.angle_gamma   90.00
#
_symmetry.space_group_name_H-M   'P 1'
#
loop_
_entity.id
_entity.type
_entity.pdbx_description
1 polymer ?
#
loop_
_entity_poly.entity_id
_entity_poly.type
_entity_poly.pdbx_seq_one_letter_code
_entity_poly.pdbx_strand_id
1 'polypeptide(L)'
;MRGLFKFLYIIIGLFSTLFAKSQCDSTFLGNDLFLCKGQAIILDAGEGYLSYQWNTGSTGQYITVSDTGTYWCTVELVDSTNQVINGNFNLGNYGFQSDYNYNPSSVYIEGTYAVTTSPTFVHPDFAGCTDHTSGSGNMMVVNGASIANQNVWFESIPVEPNTDYHYSGWFTSVHPSNPAVLQLSINGTPIQEINLESATCIWQNFYSVWNSGANNFIELQIVNQNTAFSGNDFAIDDINLFQVCILTDSLHVSFAPPPHPNLGNDTTFCDGDSLFIFPGNFNSYEWQDGSTEPFYVIKESGLYWVSVTNSYGCFGGDSVNVEVIPVPDIELGNDTTICEGQFMVLNPGAGFLSYVWQDNSTASTFTVTDPGTYWVTVYNDELCPVSDTILVNEAPWPNVNLGPDTTACEGEPFILNAGPGYVSYTWQDNSTGTTYPATQTGLYWVTVANDCNEDTDSVYITFKPKPQPDLGPDTTICEGANFTLETTANYTSYLWQDGSTLPFMDVITAGLYTLEVTDAFGCSNTAEVYVDISSAQVDLGDDILQCNGDTVFLDAGDDYIAYQWQDGYGGSVYAATQSGNYSVNVTDQFNCNASGSVMVEFVEPPVVNLGPDETFCIGDSLILQAPIGSYTYYWNGMQGGNTLMVNQTGTYSLSLVNPCDSVSDEIYISEVSIPEVNLGDDQLAFPGDIVVLDAGSGYDSYLWQNGDTGQQLEVTESTVTPGNIYNVEVTLGPCLSSDSVIVEFFEVWVPIVITPNDDGLNDVFAPDLSKWEGIRKSHMMVFNRWGEKVWESDQFENGWDARKDGTIVADGTYFWILDVTYGDANLHKVLKGSLTVLKSE
;
A
#
# COMPACT_ATOMS: atom_id res chain seq x y z
N MET A 1 2.83 64.00 -16.62
CA MET A 1 3.56 64.25 -15.34
C MET A 1 4.94 63.60 -15.44
N ARG A 2 5.98 64.24 -14.91
CA ARG A 2 7.39 63.82 -15.01
C ARG A 2 7.62 62.45 -14.35
N GLY A 3 8.20 61.49 -15.08
CA GLY A 3 8.65 60.19 -14.56
C GLY A 3 9.91 59.74 -15.30
N LEU A 4 10.98 59.49 -14.55
CA LEU A 4 12.30 59.10 -15.04
C LEU A 4 12.25 57.77 -15.81
N PHE A 5 12.78 57.73 -17.03
CA PHE A 5 13.24 56.49 -17.66
C PHE A 5 14.75 56.54 -17.84
N LYS A 6 15.44 55.69 -17.06
CA LYS A 6 16.86 55.39 -17.20
C LYS A 6 17.04 54.55 -18.48
N PHE A 7 17.75 55.09 -19.48
CA PHE A 7 18.28 54.28 -20.57
C PHE A 7 19.43 53.41 -20.03
N LEU A 8 19.20 52.11 -19.96
CA LEU A 8 20.23 51.11 -19.69
C LEU A 8 20.88 50.75 -21.03
N TYR A 9 22.09 51.27 -21.28
CA TYR A 9 22.96 50.79 -22.36
C TYR A 9 23.43 49.37 -22.01
N ILE A 10 22.98 48.37 -22.77
CA ILE A 10 23.58 47.04 -22.77
C ILE A 10 24.71 47.06 -23.79
N ILE A 11 25.93 47.29 -23.31
CA ILE A 11 27.18 47.01 -24.02
C ILE A 11 27.50 45.54 -23.74
N ILE A 12 27.26 44.65 -24.71
CA ILE A 12 27.83 43.30 -24.69
C ILE A 12 29.19 43.39 -25.37
N GLY A 13 30.20 43.74 -24.57
CA GLY A 13 31.60 43.50 -24.89
C GLY A 13 31.98 42.13 -24.36
N LEU A 14 32.14 41.16 -25.25
CA LEU A 14 32.82 39.89 -24.94
C LEU A 14 34.20 39.96 -25.59
N PHE A 15 35.17 40.40 -24.79
CA PHE A 15 36.59 40.23 -25.10
C PHE A 15 36.90 38.73 -25.06
N SER A 16 37.23 38.16 -26.22
CA SER A 16 38.00 36.93 -26.31
C SER A 16 39.39 37.26 -26.82
N THR A 17 40.35 37.34 -25.90
CA THR A 17 41.77 37.24 -26.23
C THR A 17 42.08 35.82 -26.67
N LEU A 18 42.48 35.60 -27.92
CA LEU A 18 43.23 34.39 -28.28
C LEU A 18 44.12 34.60 -29.51
N PHE A 19 45.41 34.37 -29.24
CA PHE A 19 46.58 34.08 -30.06
C PHE A 19 46.42 33.81 -31.57
N ALA A 20 47.41 34.34 -32.30
CA ALA A 20 47.84 34.04 -33.67
C ALA A 20 47.16 32.82 -34.32
N LYS A 21 46.16 33.10 -35.15
CA LYS A 21 45.60 32.17 -36.14
C LYS A 21 46.66 31.93 -37.22
N SER A 22 46.80 30.69 -37.68
CA SER A 22 47.57 30.35 -38.88
C SER A 22 47.00 31.14 -40.08
N GLN A 23 47.76 32.13 -40.52
CA GLN A 23 47.57 32.89 -41.74
C GLN A 23 47.76 31.87 -42.88
N CYS A 24 46.79 31.47 -43.70
CA CYS A 24 46.04 32.27 -44.66
C CYS A 24 44.68 31.62 -45.00
N ASP A 25 43.90 31.20 -43.99
CA ASP A 25 42.53 30.72 -44.23
C ASP A 25 41.65 30.99 -43.00
N SER A 26 41.09 32.20 -42.90
CA SER A 26 40.17 32.52 -41.83
C SER A 26 39.15 33.59 -42.20
N THR A 27 37.88 33.35 -41.86
CA THR A 27 36.79 34.33 -41.87
C THR A 27 36.95 35.29 -40.68
N PHE A 28 36.76 36.59 -40.92
CA PHE A 28 36.98 37.67 -39.96
C PHE A 28 35.84 38.69 -39.86
N LEU A 29 34.89 38.74 -40.80
CA LEU A 29 33.74 39.67 -40.77
C LEU A 29 32.51 39.10 -40.04
N GLY A 30 32.49 37.80 -39.70
CA GLY A 30 31.38 37.16 -38.99
C GLY A 30 30.24 36.71 -39.90
N ASN A 31 29.07 36.38 -39.32
CA ASN A 31 27.91 35.86 -40.05
C ASN A 31 27.00 36.97 -40.60
N ASP A 32 26.11 36.61 -41.53
CA ASP A 32 25.06 37.48 -42.05
C ASP A 32 24.17 38.10 -40.95
N LEU A 33 23.73 39.34 -41.17
CA LEU A 33 23.01 40.15 -40.19
C LEU A 33 21.62 40.56 -40.68
N PHE A 34 20.62 40.47 -39.78
CA PHE A 34 19.27 40.99 -39.99
C PHE A 34 19.04 42.19 -39.07
N LEU A 35 18.64 43.32 -39.63
CA LEU A 35 18.39 44.57 -38.90
C LEU A 35 16.96 45.08 -39.15
N CYS A 36 16.46 45.94 -38.27
CA CYS A 36 15.19 46.62 -38.53
C CYS A 36 15.41 47.81 -39.47
N LYS A 37 14.52 47.95 -40.45
CA LYS A 37 14.60 49.01 -41.46
C LYS A 37 14.82 50.39 -40.83
N GLY A 38 15.94 51.04 -41.16
CA GLY A 38 16.32 52.37 -40.63
C GLY A 38 17.42 52.36 -39.56
N GLN A 39 17.87 51.17 -39.11
CA GLN A 39 19.04 51.04 -38.25
C GLN A 39 20.34 50.98 -39.07
N ALA A 40 21.45 51.48 -38.51
CA ALA A 40 22.78 51.35 -39.06
C ALA A 40 23.67 50.54 -38.11
N ILE A 41 24.60 49.76 -38.67
CA ILE A 41 25.56 48.96 -37.91
C ILE A 41 26.99 49.26 -38.34
N ILE A 42 27.93 49.14 -37.42
CA ILE A 42 29.36 49.23 -37.72
C ILE A 42 29.87 47.81 -37.95
N LEU A 43 30.45 47.56 -39.13
CA LEU A 43 31.18 46.34 -39.43
C LEU A 43 32.67 46.57 -39.16
N ASP A 44 33.31 45.59 -38.54
CA ASP A 44 34.70 45.62 -38.11
C ASP A 44 35.48 44.46 -38.74
N ALA A 45 36.56 44.76 -39.47
CA ALA A 45 37.44 43.77 -40.09
C ALA A 45 38.48 43.14 -39.15
N GLY A 46 38.58 43.62 -37.91
CA GLY A 46 39.60 43.20 -36.94
C GLY A 46 40.95 43.88 -37.15
N GLU A 47 41.79 43.92 -36.11
CA GLU A 47 43.09 44.62 -36.10
C GLU A 47 44.25 43.70 -36.54
N GLY A 48 45.39 44.28 -36.92
CA GLY A 48 46.67 43.56 -37.13
C GLY A 48 47.05 43.23 -38.58
N TYR A 49 46.26 43.68 -39.56
CA TYR A 49 46.56 43.51 -40.99
C TYR A 49 47.39 44.68 -41.56
N LEU A 50 48.18 44.40 -42.61
CA LEU A 50 49.03 45.38 -43.30
C LEU A 50 48.20 46.42 -44.06
N SER A 51 47.05 46.02 -44.61
CA SER A 51 46.12 46.89 -45.32
C SER A 51 44.69 46.36 -45.25
N TYR A 52 43.70 47.25 -45.44
CA TYR A 52 42.28 46.93 -45.52
C TYR A 52 41.70 47.55 -46.79
N GLN A 53 40.81 46.83 -47.46
CA GLN A 53 40.11 47.33 -48.62
C GLN A 53 38.68 46.80 -48.66
N TRP A 54 37.73 47.66 -48.29
CA TRP A 54 36.31 47.35 -48.36
C TRP A 54 35.78 47.55 -49.77
N ASN A 55 34.75 46.78 -50.13
CA ASN A 55 34.02 46.95 -51.38
C ASN A 55 33.28 48.30 -51.50
N THR A 56 33.15 49.03 -50.39
CA THR A 56 32.66 50.41 -50.33
C THR A 56 33.71 51.45 -50.72
N GLY A 57 34.97 51.03 -50.91
CA GLY A 57 36.12 51.90 -51.18
C GLY A 57 36.84 52.40 -49.93
N SER A 58 36.37 52.07 -48.73
CA SER A 58 37.06 52.42 -47.48
C SER A 58 38.32 51.58 -47.28
N THR A 59 39.38 52.19 -46.74
CA THR A 59 40.65 51.52 -46.40
C THR A 59 40.91 51.45 -44.90
N GLY A 60 39.95 51.87 -44.08
CA GLY A 60 40.02 51.71 -42.63
C GLY A 60 39.50 50.35 -42.18
N GLN A 61 39.85 49.95 -40.96
CA GLN A 61 39.38 48.70 -40.35
C GLN A 61 37.84 48.61 -40.24
N TYR A 62 37.16 49.75 -40.07
CA TYR A 62 35.71 49.81 -39.82
C TYR A 62 34.96 50.46 -40.98
N ILE A 63 33.72 50.03 -41.20
CA ILE A 63 32.73 50.75 -42.01
C ILE A 63 31.38 50.82 -41.30
N THR A 64 30.60 51.88 -41.52
CA THR A 64 29.19 51.95 -41.09
C THR A 64 28.30 51.65 -42.27
N VAL A 65 27.33 50.75 -42.11
CA VAL A 65 26.41 50.33 -43.17
C VAL A 65 24.97 50.54 -42.73
N SER A 66 24.16 51.04 -43.66
CA SER A 66 22.74 51.37 -43.44
C SER A 66 21.83 50.89 -44.56
N ASP A 67 22.37 50.20 -45.56
CA ASP A 67 21.65 49.70 -46.73
C ASP A 67 21.76 48.17 -46.81
N THR A 68 20.76 47.52 -47.42
CA THR A 68 20.83 46.07 -47.68
C THR A 68 21.85 45.79 -48.77
N GLY A 69 22.73 44.84 -48.51
CA GLY A 69 23.77 44.47 -49.46
C GLY A 69 24.79 43.52 -48.86
N THR A 70 25.60 42.93 -49.74
CA THR A 70 26.77 42.16 -49.33
C THR A 70 27.95 43.11 -49.19
N TYR A 71 28.55 43.12 -48.01
CA TYR A 71 29.75 43.87 -47.71
C TYR A 71 30.91 42.90 -47.57
N TRP A 72 32.05 43.23 -48.17
CA TRP A 72 33.26 42.42 -48.05
C TRP A 72 34.47 43.31 -47.89
N CYS A 73 35.46 42.79 -47.17
CA CYS A 73 36.74 43.43 -46.94
C CYS A 73 37.83 42.48 -47.42
N THR A 74 38.83 43.04 -48.10
CA THR A 74 40.08 42.35 -48.42
C THR A 74 41.17 42.89 -47.53
N VAL A 75 41.97 42.00 -46.93
CA VAL A 75 43.08 42.35 -46.02
C VAL A 75 44.37 41.65 -46.45
N GLU A 76 45.51 42.31 -46.20
CA GLU A 76 46.84 41.77 -46.48
C GLU A 76 47.61 41.47 -45.20
N LEU A 77 48.40 40.39 -45.18
CA LEU A 77 49.17 39.98 -44.03
C LEU A 77 50.39 39.12 -44.45
N VAL A 78 51.47 39.17 -43.67
CA VAL A 78 52.63 38.26 -43.86
C VAL A 78 52.33 36.91 -43.21
N ASP A 79 52.65 35.80 -43.87
CA ASP A 79 52.64 34.47 -43.28
C ASP A 79 53.70 34.36 -42.16
N SER A 80 53.48 33.42 -41.27
CA SER A 80 54.31 33.10 -40.11
C SER A 80 55.56 32.26 -40.42
N THR A 81 55.67 31.68 -41.62
CA THR A 81 56.78 30.79 -42.00
C THR A 81 57.92 31.57 -42.68
N ASN A 82 59.05 31.76 -41.99
CA ASN A 82 60.23 32.37 -42.59
C ASN A 82 60.88 31.37 -43.56
N GLN A 83 61.07 31.79 -44.81
CA GLN A 83 61.70 30.95 -45.83
C GLN A 83 63.24 30.93 -45.73
N VAL A 84 63.84 31.85 -44.97
CA VAL A 84 65.30 31.87 -44.69
C VAL A 84 65.60 30.88 -43.57
N ILE A 85 66.50 29.91 -43.81
CA ILE A 85 66.69 28.78 -42.90
C ILE A 85 67.44 29.17 -41.61
N ASN A 86 68.48 30.00 -41.71
CA ASN A 86 69.33 30.40 -40.58
C ASN A 86 69.58 31.91 -40.55
N GLY A 87 68.52 32.70 -40.78
CA GLY A 87 68.62 34.14 -40.86
C GLY A 87 68.97 34.85 -39.55
N ASN A 88 68.74 34.19 -38.41
CA ASN A 88 69.14 34.64 -37.07
C ASN A 88 70.51 34.07 -36.62
N PHE A 89 71.22 33.39 -37.52
CA PHE A 89 72.57 32.85 -37.34
C PHE A 89 72.81 31.90 -36.15
N ASN A 90 71.77 31.47 -35.43
CA ASN A 90 71.91 30.64 -34.23
C ASN A 90 72.40 29.22 -34.54
N LEU A 91 72.26 28.74 -35.78
CA LEU A 91 72.87 27.48 -36.22
C LEU A 91 74.36 27.61 -36.57
N GLY A 92 74.96 28.79 -36.34
CA GLY A 92 76.37 29.08 -36.66
C GLY A 92 76.56 29.38 -38.15
N ASN A 93 77.75 29.06 -38.68
CA ASN A 93 78.05 29.24 -40.10
C ASN A 93 77.47 28.12 -40.99
N TYR A 94 76.15 27.99 -40.99
CA TYR A 94 75.39 26.97 -41.71
C TYR A 94 74.16 27.60 -42.40
N GLY A 95 73.71 27.03 -43.52
CA GLY A 95 72.47 27.45 -44.20
C GLY A 95 72.63 28.59 -45.20
N PHE A 96 73.78 29.25 -45.26
CA PHE A 96 74.07 30.32 -46.21
C PHE A 96 75.49 30.19 -46.78
N GLN A 97 75.78 30.99 -47.80
CA GLN A 97 77.08 31.09 -48.45
C GLN A 97 77.59 32.54 -48.44
N SER A 98 78.90 32.72 -48.64
CA SER A 98 79.56 34.02 -48.68
C SER A 98 80.80 33.97 -49.56
N ASP A 99 81.05 35.05 -50.31
CA ASP A 99 82.31 35.25 -51.02
C ASP A 99 83.45 35.68 -50.07
N TYR A 100 83.12 36.05 -48.83
CA TYR A 100 84.09 36.41 -47.81
C TYR A 100 84.63 35.14 -47.13
N ASN A 101 85.85 35.23 -46.61
CA ASN A 101 86.48 34.08 -45.96
C ASN A 101 86.01 33.94 -44.51
N TYR A 102 85.42 32.80 -44.15
CA TYR A 102 85.01 32.53 -42.78
C TYR A 102 86.21 32.29 -41.86
N ASN A 103 86.30 33.05 -40.76
CA ASN A 103 87.29 32.82 -39.71
C ASN A 103 86.68 33.08 -38.31
N PRO A 104 86.31 32.03 -37.56
CA PRO A 104 85.64 32.17 -36.27
C PRO A 104 86.55 32.64 -35.13
N SER A 105 87.86 32.64 -35.32
CA SER A 105 88.82 33.01 -34.26
C SER A 105 89.29 34.46 -34.37
N SER A 106 89.33 35.02 -35.57
CA SER A 106 89.73 36.41 -35.78
C SER A 106 89.37 36.91 -37.18
N VAL A 107 88.80 38.12 -37.24
CA VAL A 107 88.43 38.79 -38.51
C VAL A 107 89.32 40.00 -38.81
N TYR A 108 90.61 40.00 -38.46
CA TYR A 108 91.53 41.13 -38.73
C TYR A 108 91.78 41.42 -40.22
N ILE A 109 91.50 40.46 -41.10
CA ILE A 109 91.77 40.59 -42.53
C ILE A 109 90.48 41.07 -43.21
N GLU A 110 90.58 42.13 -43.99
CA GLU A 110 89.49 42.65 -44.81
C GLU A 110 88.88 41.55 -45.69
N GLY A 111 87.56 41.50 -45.79
CA GLY A 111 86.86 40.44 -46.53
C GLY A 111 86.74 39.13 -45.76
N THR A 112 86.76 39.18 -44.42
CA THR A 112 86.51 38.01 -43.55
C THR A 112 85.28 38.22 -42.69
N TYR A 113 84.65 37.12 -42.29
CA TYR A 113 83.52 37.15 -41.37
C TYR A 113 83.57 36.03 -40.34
N ALA A 114 82.85 36.22 -39.26
CA ALA A 114 82.60 35.23 -38.22
C ALA A 114 81.12 35.23 -37.85
N VAL A 115 80.65 34.11 -37.30
CA VAL A 115 79.33 34.02 -36.67
C VAL A 115 79.58 33.86 -35.17
N THR A 116 79.19 34.86 -34.39
CA THR A 116 79.54 34.99 -32.96
C THR A 116 78.48 35.81 -32.24
N THR A 117 78.43 35.71 -30.91
CA THR A 117 77.50 36.48 -30.07
C THR A 117 77.96 37.91 -29.77
N SER A 118 79.25 38.23 -30.03
CA SER A 118 79.79 39.59 -29.88
C SER A 118 80.92 39.86 -30.88
N PRO A 119 80.94 41.02 -31.55
CA PRO A 119 82.03 41.40 -32.47
C PRO A 119 83.40 41.47 -31.78
N THR A 120 83.45 41.85 -30.51
CA THR A 120 84.69 41.99 -29.74
C THR A 120 85.46 40.68 -29.56
N PHE A 121 84.80 39.53 -29.70
CA PHE A 121 85.45 38.23 -29.58
C PHE A 121 86.32 37.88 -30.78
N VAL A 122 86.06 38.49 -31.93
CA VAL A 122 86.76 38.21 -33.19
C VAL A 122 87.59 39.41 -33.68
N HIS A 123 87.33 40.61 -33.17
CA HIS A 123 88.15 41.80 -33.40
C HIS A 123 88.06 42.79 -32.21
N PRO A 124 89.16 43.12 -31.50
CA PRO A 124 89.15 43.95 -30.29
C PRO A 124 88.73 45.40 -30.53
N ASP A 125 88.95 45.94 -31.73
CA ASP A 125 88.55 47.32 -32.07
C ASP A 125 87.08 47.45 -32.51
N PHE A 126 86.35 46.34 -32.65
CA PHE A 126 84.92 46.39 -32.95
C PHE A 126 84.12 46.69 -31.68
N ALA A 127 83.01 47.41 -31.84
CA ALA A 127 82.09 47.67 -30.75
C ALA A 127 81.43 46.37 -30.28
N GLY A 128 81.26 46.21 -28.95
CA GLY A 128 80.66 45.04 -28.33
C GLY A 128 79.14 45.01 -28.47
N CYS A 129 78.65 44.99 -29.71
CA CYS A 129 77.23 44.88 -29.99
C CYS A 129 76.69 43.54 -29.50
N THR A 130 75.47 43.54 -29.00
CA THR A 130 74.70 42.30 -28.78
C THR A 130 73.94 41.96 -30.06
N ASP A 131 73.57 40.70 -30.23
CA ASP A 131 72.63 40.26 -31.25
C ASP A 131 71.29 41.05 -31.19
N HIS A 132 70.50 40.96 -32.26
CA HIS A 132 69.19 41.61 -32.32
C HIS A 132 68.08 40.71 -31.75
N THR A 133 68.17 39.39 -31.91
CA THR A 133 67.17 38.46 -31.37
C THR A 133 67.28 38.35 -29.84
N SER A 134 66.35 38.96 -29.08
CA SER A 134 66.37 38.99 -27.59
C SER A 134 67.01 37.77 -26.90
N GLY A 135 68.26 37.89 -26.43
CA GLY A 135 68.99 36.77 -25.82
C GLY A 135 70.52 36.86 -25.92
N SER A 136 71.18 35.70 -25.95
CA SER A 136 72.62 35.51 -26.23
C SER A 136 72.79 34.72 -27.54
N GLY A 137 72.12 35.17 -28.59
CA GLY A 137 72.13 34.61 -29.93
C GLY A 137 73.38 34.98 -30.72
N ASN A 138 73.58 34.32 -31.85
CA ASN A 138 74.69 34.61 -32.75
C ASN A 138 74.27 35.64 -33.81
N MET A 139 75.23 36.43 -34.29
CA MET A 139 75.08 37.29 -35.46
C MET A 139 76.26 37.07 -36.42
N MET A 140 76.10 37.46 -37.68
CA MET A 140 77.21 37.48 -38.63
C MET A 140 77.98 38.80 -38.53
N VAL A 141 79.22 38.76 -38.03
CA VAL A 141 80.12 39.91 -37.87
C VAL A 141 81.14 39.91 -39.01
N VAL A 142 81.26 41.04 -39.69
CA VAL A 142 82.00 41.16 -40.96
C VAL A 142 83.03 42.28 -40.86
N ASN A 143 84.29 41.97 -41.22
CA ASN A 143 85.31 42.97 -41.52
C ASN A 143 85.31 43.24 -43.03
N GLY A 144 84.88 44.44 -43.44
CA GLY A 144 84.35 44.66 -44.78
C GLY A 144 85.39 45.03 -45.85
N ALA A 145 85.47 44.23 -46.92
CA ALA A 145 86.39 44.50 -48.01
C ALA A 145 86.07 45.78 -48.81
N SER A 146 87.10 46.40 -49.38
CA SER A 146 86.99 47.54 -50.30
C SER A 146 86.67 47.18 -51.75
N ILE A 147 86.21 45.95 -51.99
CA ILE A 147 85.89 45.43 -53.31
C ILE A 147 84.38 45.29 -53.40
N ALA A 148 83.76 46.18 -54.18
CA ALA A 148 82.32 46.16 -54.41
C ALA A 148 81.88 44.95 -55.27
N ASN A 149 80.60 44.61 -55.15
CA ASN A 149 79.91 43.49 -55.82
C ASN A 149 80.37 42.10 -55.36
N GLN A 150 80.79 41.97 -54.11
CA GLN A 150 81.01 40.67 -53.46
C GLN A 150 79.82 40.32 -52.58
N ASN A 151 79.35 39.07 -52.65
CA ASN A 151 78.23 38.64 -51.81
C ASN A 151 78.73 38.37 -50.39
N VAL A 152 78.28 39.21 -49.46
CA VAL A 152 78.61 39.05 -48.04
C VAL A 152 77.81 37.92 -47.42
N TRP A 153 76.54 37.80 -47.81
CA TRP A 153 75.66 36.71 -47.42
C TRP A 153 74.74 36.38 -48.58
N PHE A 154 74.53 35.10 -48.88
CA PHE A 154 73.50 34.69 -49.81
C PHE A 154 72.97 33.28 -49.54
N GLU A 155 71.71 33.06 -49.90
CA GLU A 155 71.01 31.78 -49.77
C GLU A 155 70.12 31.54 -51.00
N SER A 156 70.09 30.30 -51.48
CA SER A 156 69.12 29.85 -52.49
C SER A 156 67.85 29.36 -51.82
N ILE A 157 66.74 30.09 -52.00
CA ILE A 157 65.48 29.90 -51.27
C ILE A 157 64.36 29.47 -52.25
N PRO A 158 63.60 28.39 -51.97
CA PRO A 158 62.39 28.07 -52.73
C PRO A 158 61.33 29.15 -52.55
N VAL A 159 60.68 29.54 -53.64
CA VAL A 159 59.55 30.50 -53.62
C VAL A 159 58.44 29.99 -54.52
N GLU A 160 57.20 30.30 -54.19
CA GLU A 160 56.06 30.01 -55.04
C GLU A 160 55.97 31.06 -56.16
N PRO A 161 55.70 30.68 -57.42
CA PRO A 161 55.56 31.64 -58.52
C PRO A 161 54.42 32.64 -58.32
N ASN A 162 54.65 33.86 -58.81
CA ASN A 162 53.78 35.03 -58.87
C ASN A 162 53.22 35.43 -57.52
N THR A 163 54.03 35.24 -56.49
CA THR A 163 53.66 35.41 -55.10
C THR A 163 54.47 36.54 -54.51
N ASP A 164 53.82 37.41 -53.75
CA ASP A 164 54.49 38.49 -53.03
C ASP A 164 55.16 37.95 -51.77
N TYR A 165 56.39 38.38 -51.53
CA TYR A 165 57.17 38.06 -50.34
C TYR A 165 57.63 39.35 -49.67
N HIS A 166 57.56 39.36 -48.34
CA HIS A 166 58.04 40.42 -47.50
C HIS A 166 59.41 40.03 -46.93
N TYR A 167 60.46 40.68 -47.42
CA TYR A 167 61.81 40.61 -46.88
C TYR A 167 61.95 41.55 -45.68
N SER A 168 62.71 41.14 -44.66
CA SER A 168 63.23 42.03 -43.62
C SER A 168 64.58 41.54 -43.11
N GLY A 169 65.49 42.42 -42.73
CA GLY A 169 66.74 42.05 -42.06
C GLY A 169 67.31 43.19 -41.22
N TRP A 170 68.04 42.84 -40.16
CA TRP A 170 68.62 43.81 -39.24
C TRP A 170 70.12 43.93 -39.44
N PHE A 171 70.60 45.17 -39.45
CA PHE A 171 71.99 45.49 -39.72
C PHE A 171 72.50 46.57 -38.77
N THR A 172 73.77 46.49 -38.38
CA THR A 172 74.42 47.55 -37.59
C THR A 172 75.88 47.70 -37.97
N SER A 173 76.39 48.93 -37.95
CA SER A 173 77.85 49.16 -37.98
C SER A 173 78.47 48.64 -36.68
N VAL A 174 79.63 47.99 -36.76
CA VAL A 174 80.43 47.59 -35.59
C VAL A 174 81.70 48.43 -35.43
N HIS A 175 82.04 49.24 -36.45
CA HIS A 175 83.08 50.25 -36.37
C HIS A 175 82.58 51.57 -36.99
N PRO A 176 82.85 52.75 -36.39
CA PRO A 176 82.20 54.01 -36.79
C PRO A 176 82.78 54.64 -38.06
N SER A 177 83.99 54.27 -38.48
CA SER A 177 84.61 54.83 -39.68
C SER A 177 84.02 54.20 -40.95
N ASN A 178 83.74 55.05 -41.95
CA ASN A 178 83.25 54.66 -43.29
C ASN A 178 82.13 53.61 -43.27
N PRO A 179 80.93 53.90 -42.77
CA PRO A 179 79.87 52.89 -42.54
C PRO A 179 79.55 52.04 -43.78
N ALA A 180 79.13 50.80 -43.55
CA ALA A 180 78.90 49.85 -44.63
C ALA A 180 77.78 50.32 -45.58
N VAL A 181 78.10 50.32 -46.87
CA VAL A 181 77.18 50.50 -47.98
C VAL A 181 76.97 49.12 -48.60
N LEU A 182 75.75 48.61 -48.47
CA LEU A 182 75.34 47.27 -48.91
C LEU A 182 74.11 47.36 -49.82
N GLN A 183 73.76 46.25 -50.44
CA GLN A 183 72.59 46.16 -51.31
C GLN A 183 71.91 44.82 -51.16
N LEU A 184 70.61 44.84 -50.92
CA LEU A 184 69.75 43.68 -51.09
C LEU A 184 69.54 43.45 -52.59
N SER A 185 69.89 42.25 -53.05
CA SER A 185 69.64 41.81 -54.42
C SER A 185 68.93 40.46 -54.41
N ILE A 186 68.10 40.23 -55.41
CA ILE A 186 67.46 38.93 -55.64
C ILE A 186 67.80 38.49 -57.07
N ASN A 187 68.37 37.29 -57.22
CA ASN A 187 68.86 36.76 -58.50
C ASN A 187 69.80 37.74 -59.23
N GLY A 188 70.70 38.40 -58.48
CA GLY A 188 71.63 39.42 -58.99
C GLY A 188 71.00 40.76 -59.36
N THR A 189 69.69 40.95 -59.18
CA THR A 189 69.00 42.22 -59.47
C THR A 189 68.86 43.04 -58.18
N PRO A 190 69.32 44.30 -58.14
CA PRO A 190 69.15 45.18 -56.98
C PRO A 190 67.68 45.42 -56.62
N ILE A 191 67.34 45.22 -55.35
CA ILE A 191 66.00 45.48 -54.79
C ILE A 191 66.01 46.74 -53.92
N GLN A 192 66.97 46.85 -52.99
CA GLN A 192 67.05 47.94 -52.04
C GLN A 192 68.51 48.23 -51.66
N GLU A 193 68.89 49.50 -51.59
CA GLU A 193 70.16 49.92 -50.98
C GLU A 193 70.07 49.86 -49.45
N ILE A 194 71.09 49.33 -48.81
CA ILE A 194 71.22 49.21 -47.35
C ILE A 194 72.44 50.04 -46.94
N ASN A 195 72.19 51.29 -46.55
CA ASN A 195 73.23 52.23 -46.14
C ASN A 195 73.23 52.36 -44.62
N LEU A 196 74.30 51.89 -43.95
CA LEU A 196 74.38 51.92 -42.50
C LEU A 196 74.84 53.28 -41.98
N GLU A 197 74.45 53.59 -40.75
CA GLU A 197 74.89 54.80 -40.05
C GLU A 197 76.22 54.55 -39.33
N SER A 198 76.98 55.62 -39.04
CA SER A 198 78.25 55.53 -38.31
C SER A 198 78.13 55.24 -36.83
N ALA A 199 76.93 55.36 -36.26
CA ALA A 199 76.67 54.94 -34.90
C ALA A 199 76.75 53.40 -34.81
N THR A 200 77.60 52.90 -33.92
CA THR A 200 77.77 51.45 -33.75
C THR A 200 76.72 50.88 -32.81
N CYS A 201 76.39 49.60 -33.00
CA CYS A 201 75.42 48.83 -32.21
C CYS A 201 74.00 49.38 -32.18
N ILE A 202 73.61 50.12 -33.22
CA ILE A 202 72.22 50.53 -33.45
C ILE A 202 71.70 49.68 -34.62
N TRP A 203 70.94 48.67 -34.27
CA TRP A 203 70.30 47.80 -35.25
C TRP A 203 69.24 48.56 -36.05
N GLN A 204 69.35 48.48 -37.37
CA GLN A 204 68.46 49.10 -38.33
C GLN A 204 67.77 48.01 -39.15
N ASN A 205 66.44 48.04 -39.19
CA ASN A 205 65.65 47.11 -39.99
C ASN A 205 65.49 47.65 -41.39
N PHE A 206 65.81 46.83 -42.38
CA PHE A 206 65.52 47.09 -43.76
C PHE A 206 64.55 46.03 -44.25
N TYR A 207 63.43 46.47 -44.79
CA TYR A 207 62.39 45.59 -45.32
C TYR A 207 61.93 46.06 -46.70
N SER A 208 61.44 45.11 -47.49
CA SER A 208 60.92 45.32 -48.84
C SER A 208 59.90 44.24 -49.18
N VAL A 209 58.87 44.60 -49.96
CA VAL A 209 57.97 43.61 -50.58
C VAL A 209 58.41 43.39 -52.02
N TRP A 210 58.49 42.13 -52.42
CA TRP A 210 58.96 41.71 -53.73
C TRP A 210 58.12 40.56 -54.27
N ASN A 211 57.72 40.62 -55.55
CA ASN A 211 56.99 39.56 -56.21
C ASN A 211 57.92 38.56 -56.87
N SER A 212 57.68 37.27 -56.66
CA SER A 212 58.50 36.20 -57.21
C SER A 212 58.46 36.08 -58.73
N GLY A 213 57.44 36.67 -59.38
CA GLY A 213 57.19 36.47 -60.81
C GLY A 213 57.15 34.98 -61.15
N ALA A 214 57.58 34.55 -62.33
CA ALA A 214 57.54 33.14 -62.68
C ALA A 214 58.59 32.24 -61.96
N ASN A 215 59.35 32.77 -60.99
CA ASN A 215 60.44 32.02 -60.36
C ASN A 215 59.90 31.02 -59.33
N ASN A 216 60.50 29.83 -59.28
CA ASN A 216 60.24 28.81 -58.24
C ASN A 216 61.35 28.75 -57.17
N PHE A 217 62.47 29.41 -57.43
CA PHE A 217 63.62 29.52 -56.55
C PHE A 217 64.29 30.86 -56.81
N ILE A 218 64.84 31.46 -55.76
CA ILE A 218 65.62 32.68 -55.83
C ILE A 218 66.95 32.54 -55.11
N GLU A 219 67.92 33.35 -55.49
CA GLU A 219 69.10 33.63 -54.69
C GLU A 219 68.91 34.99 -54.03
N LEU A 220 68.71 35.00 -52.71
CA LEU A 220 68.63 36.22 -51.90
C LEU A 220 70.04 36.61 -51.48
N GLN A 221 70.47 37.83 -51.79
CA GLN A 221 71.86 38.27 -51.67
C GLN A 221 71.97 39.60 -50.93
N ILE A 222 72.90 39.66 -49.98
CA ILE A 222 73.41 40.90 -49.42
C ILE A 222 74.78 41.16 -50.01
N VAL A 223 74.88 42.21 -50.81
CA VAL A 223 76.05 42.49 -51.65
C VAL A 223 76.82 43.68 -51.08
N ASN A 224 78.14 43.50 -50.90
CA ASN A 224 79.04 44.58 -50.53
C ASN A 224 79.14 45.62 -51.65
N GLN A 225 78.93 46.90 -51.34
CA GLN A 225 79.14 47.99 -52.28
C GLN A 225 80.25 48.95 -51.84
N ASN A 226 80.95 48.62 -50.74
CA ASN A 226 82.01 49.43 -50.20
C ASN A 226 83.25 49.46 -51.12
N THR A 227 83.84 50.64 -51.28
CA THR A 227 85.14 50.84 -51.97
C THR A 227 86.21 51.46 -51.06
N ALA A 228 85.87 51.78 -49.81
CA ALA A 228 86.82 52.30 -48.82
C ALA A 228 87.65 51.17 -48.22
N PHE A 229 88.95 51.39 -48.02
CA PHE A 229 89.91 50.35 -47.56
C PHE A 229 89.89 50.08 -46.05
N SER A 230 89.31 50.96 -45.23
CA SER A 230 89.27 50.78 -43.78
C SER A 230 88.00 51.33 -43.16
N GLY A 231 87.56 50.72 -42.05
CA GLY A 231 86.18 50.85 -41.59
C GLY A 231 85.25 50.13 -42.56
N ASN A 232 83.95 50.42 -42.54
CA ASN A 232 82.88 49.71 -43.27
C ASN A 232 82.44 48.37 -42.66
N ASP A 233 82.85 48.12 -41.42
CA ASP A 233 82.58 46.89 -40.67
C ASP A 233 81.19 46.88 -40.05
N PHE A 234 80.53 45.73 -40.12
CA PHE A 234 79.13 45.61 -39.70
C PHE A 234 78.80 44.22 -39.17
N ALA A 235 77.62 44.14 -38.57
CA ALA A 235 76.96 42.89 -38.23
C ALA A 235 75.58 42.81 -38.87
N ILE A 236 75.16 41.59 -39.19
CA ILE A 236 73.86 41.25 -39.77
C ILE A 236 73.17 40.22 -38.87
N ASP A 237 71.86 40.39 -38.70
CA ASP A 237 71.03 39.45 -37.94
C ASP A 237 69.56 39.45 -38.42
N ASP A 238 68.80 38.44 -38.01
CA ASP A 238 67.36 38.27 -38.25
C ASP A 238 66.91 38.51 -39.71
N ILE A 239 67.60 37.87 -40.66
CA ILE A 239 67.19 37.90 -42.07
C ILE A 239 65.94 37.02 -42.26
N ASN A 240 64.86 37.62 -42.73
CA ASN A 240 63.59 36.93 -42.96
C ASN A 240 63.04 37.21 -44.36
N LEU A 241 62.33 36.23 -44.90
CA LEU A 241 61.52 36.32 -46.10
C LEU A 241 60.22 35.57 -45.85
N PHE A 242 59.11 36.29 -45.69
CA PHE A 242 57.79 35.71 -45.44
C PHE A 242 56.91 35.85 -46.68
N GLN A 243 56.05 34.88 -46.97
CA GLN A 243 55.05 35.01 -48.02
C GLN A 243 53.97 36.02 -47.60
N VAL A 244 53.46 36.85 -48.51
CA VAL A 244 52.31 37.74 -48.26
C VAL A 244 51.03 37.04 -48.72
N CYS A 245 50.00 37.09 -47.90
CA CYS A 245 48.68 36.53 -48.17
C CYS A 245 47.61 37.61 -48.26
N ILE A 246 46.67 37.41 -49.18
CA ILE A 246 45.50 38.27 -49.40
C ILE A 246 44.26 37.46 -49.02
N LEU A 247 43.48 37.94 -48.06
CA LEU A 247 42.23 37.30 -47.62
C LEU A 247 41.05 38.21 -47.91
N THR A 248 39.97 37.66 -48.44
CA THR A 248 38.70 38.37 -48.59
C THR A 248 37.62 37.62 -47.83
N ASP A 249 36.87 38.34 -46.99
CA ASP A 249 35.69 37.82 -46.31
C ASP A 249 34.49 38.72 -46.56
N SER A 250 33.28 38.14 -46.55
CA SER A 250 32.03 38.81 -46.89
C SER A 250 30.89 38.42 -45.96
N LEU A 251 30.03 39.38 -45.62
CA LEU A 251 28.75 39.13 -44.95
C LEU A 251 27.62 39.89 -45.65
N HIS A 252 26.40 39.34 -45.55
CA HIS A 252 25.19 39.96 -46.07
C HIS A 252 24.41 40.68 -44.95
N VAL A 253 24.06 41.95 -45.17
CA VAL A 253 23.15 42.71 -44.30
C VAL A 253 21.81 42.83 -44.99
N SER A 254 20.74 42.39 -44.32
CA SER A 254 19.37 42.49 -44.82
C SER A 254 18.43 43.14 -43.80
N PHE A 255 17.41 43.86 -44.27
CA PHE A 255 16.45 44.55 -43.39
C PHE A 255 15.11 43.83 -43.32
N ALA A 256 14.62 43.60 -42.10
CA ALA A 256 13.26 43.16 -41.85
C ALA A 256 12.30 44.37 -41.79
N PRO A 257 11.10 44.28 -42.42
CA PRO A 257 10.09 45.33 -42.29
C PRO A 257 9.52 45.35 -40.86
N PRO A 258 9.13 46.53 -40.33
CA PRO A 258 8.42 46.59 -39.06
C PRO A 258 7.05 45.89 -39.18
N PRO A 259 6.56 45.24 -38.11
CA PRO A 259 5.20 44.72 -38.09
C PRO A 259 4.16 45.85 -38.20
N HIS A 260 3.01 45.57 -38.81
CA HIS A 260 1.90 46.51 -38.95
C HIS A 260 0.66 45.95 -38.23
N PRO A 261 0.52 46.14 -36.90
CA PRO A 261 -0.72 45.82 -36.21
C PRO A 261 -1.87 46.70 -36.75
N ASN A 262 -3.11 46.20 -36.70
CA ASN A 262 -4.30 46.94 -37.14
C ASN A 262 -5.43 46.82 -36.11
N LEU A 263 -5.74 47.91 -35.41
CA LEU A 263 -6.79 48.00 -34.41
C LEU A 263 -8.15 48.44 -34.99
N GLY A 264 -8.21 48.72 -36.29
CA GLY A 264 -9.43 49.19 -36.97
C GLY A 264 -9.57 50.71 -37.01
N ASN A 265 -10.74 51.18 -37.47
CA ASN A 265 -11.06 52.61 -37.48
C ASN A 265 -11.59 53.05 -36.12
N ASP A 266 -11.50 54.37 -35.85
CA ASP A 266 -12.19 54.98 -34.71
C ASP A 266 -13.67 54.57 -34.68
N THR A 267 -14.11 54.11 -33.52
CA THR A 267 -15.41 53.45 -33.36
C THR A 267 -16.11 53.98 -32.12
N THR A 268 -17.44 54.04 -32.21
CA THR A 268 -18.31 54.47 -31.11
C THR A 268 -19.26 53.33 -30.75
N PHE A 269 -19.49 53.08 -29.45
CA PHE A 269 -20.46 52.09 -28.97
C PHE A 269 -21.16 52.58 -27.68
N CYS A 270 -22.22 51.89 -27.23
CA CYS A 270 -23.02 52.33 -26.08
C CYS A 270 -22.43 51.91 -24.73
N ASP A 271 -22.60 52.75 -23.72
CA ASP A 271 -22.15 52.45 -22.35
C ASP A 271 -22.78 51.14 -21.83
N GLY A 272 -21.94 50.28 -21.23
CA GLY A 272 -22.30 48.91 -20.85
C GLY A 272 -21.89 47.80 -21.84
N ASP A 273 -21.67 48.13 -23.12
CA ASP A 273 -21.07 47.19 -24.07
C ASP A 273 -19.54 47.11 -23.89
N SER A 274 -18.89 46.19 -24.61
CA SER A 274 -17.43 46.15 -24.67
C SER A 274 -16.94 45.88 -26.08
N LEU A 275 -15.86 46.54 -26.47
CA LEU A 275 -15.22 46.36 -27.76
C LEU A 275 -13.96 45.52 -27.62
N PHE A 276 -13.91 44.39 -28.31
CA PHE A 276 -12.75 43.52 -28.40
C PHE A 276 -11.90 43.92 -29.60
N ILE A 277 -10.64 44.31 -29.37
CA ILE A 277 -9.68 44.67 -30.42
C ILE A 277 -8.52 43.67 -30.47
N PHE A 278 -8.19 43.22 -31.69
CA PHE A 278 -7.17 42.23 -31.97
C PHE A 278 -6.26 42.71 -33.11
N PRO A 279 -5.00 43.12 -32.83
CA PRO A 279 -4.12 43.74 -33.82
C PRO A 279 -3.57 42.78 -34.89
N GLY A 280 -3.70 41.47 -34.71
CA GLY A 280 -3.07 40.43 -35.53
C GLY A 280 -2.09 39.56 -34.74
N ASN A 281 -1.50 38.54 -35.37
CA ASN A 281 -0.56 37.62 -34.72
C ASN A 281 0.89 38.09 -34.84
N PHE A 282 1.52 38.43 -33.71
CA PHE A 282 2.91 38.87 -33.59
C PHE A 282 3.65 38.13 -32.47
N ASN A 283 4.98 38.30 -32.39
CA ASN A 283 5.82 37.57 -31.42
C ASN A 283 5.66 38.09 -29.98
N SER A 284 5.40 39.38 -29.80
CA SER A 284 5.06 39.96 -28.50
C SER A 284 4.19 41.20 -28.65
N TYR A 285 3.45 41.54 -27.60
CA TYR A 285 2.54 42.68 -27.52
C TYR A 285 2.85 43.47 -26.24
N GLU A 286 2.64 44.78 -26.31
CA GLU A 286 2.69 45.70 -25.17
C GLU A 286 1.61 46.76 -25.38
N TRP A 287 0.58 46.73 -24.55
CA TRP A 287 -0.54 47.69 -24.57
C TRP A 287 -0.24 48.91 -23.71
N GLN A 288 -1.07 49.95 -23.82
CA GLN A 288 -0.90 51.22 -23.09
C GLN A 288 -0.84 51.10 -21.56
N ASP A 289 -1.35 50.00 -20.99
CA ASP A 289 -1.32 49.71 -19.56
C ASP A 289 -0.17 48.76 -19.15
N GLY A 290 0.67 48.36 -20.10
CA GLY A 290 1.77 47.42 -19.91
C GLY A 290 1.37 45.94 -19.99
N SER A 291 0.11 45.62 -20.30
CA SER A 291 -0.30 44.24 -20.55
C SER A 291 0.26 43.70 -21.88
N THR A 292 0.37 42.38 -21.99
CA THR A 292 1.08 41.70 -23.09
C THR A 292 0.25 40.64 -23.82
N GLU A 293 -1.06 40.59 -23.53
CA GLU A 293 -1.99 39.68 -24.19
C GLU A 293 -2.16 40.03 -25.67
N PRO A 294 -2.48 39.07 -26.55
CA PRO A 294 -2.62 39.34 -27.99
C PRO A 294 -3.90 40.12 -28.36
N PHE A 295 -4.71 40.55 -27.39
CA PHE A 295 -5.94 41.31 -27.58
C PHE A 295 -6.16 42.31 -26.44
N TYR A 296 -7.07 43.27 -26.62
CA TYR A 296 -7.49 44.22 -25.59
C TYR A 296 -9.01 44.39 -25.58
N VAL A 297 -9.59 44.59 -24.39
CA VAL A 297 -11.02 44.81 -24.20
C VAL A 297 -11.26 46.22 -23.71
N ILE A 298 -12.00 47.00 -24.49
CA ILE A 298 -12.30 48.41 -24.21
C ILE A 298 -13.70 48.50 -23.59
N LYS A 299 -13.79 49.26 -22.49
CA LYS A 299 -15.05 49.53 -21.76
C LYS A 299 -15.31 51.01 -21.51
N GLU A 300 -14.31 51.87 -21.73
CA GLU A 300 -14.41 53.30 -21.47
C GLU A 300 -13.93 54.08 -22.69
N SER A 301 -14.36 55.33 -22.82
CA SER A 301 -13.88 56.23 -23.86
C SER A 301 -12.40 56.51 -23.69
N GLY A 302 -11.63 56.42 -24.77
CA GLY A 302 -10.19 56.68 -24.71
C GLY A 302 -9.43 56.34 -25.98
N LEU A 303 -8.15 56.71 -25.97
CA LEU A 303 -7.18 56.33 -26.99
C LEU A 303 -6.48 55.05 -26.54
N TYR A 304 -6.63 53.98 -27.33
CA TYR A 304 -6.02 52.68 -27.08
C TYR A 304 -4.93 52.42 -28.11
N TRP A 305 -3.80 51.86 -27.69
CA TRP A 305 -2.67 51.60 -28.58
C TRP A 305 -1.90 50.36 -28.18
N VAL A 306 -1.30 49.71 -29.18
CA VAL A 306 -0.45 48.53 -28.99
C VAL A 306 0.89 48.71 -29.68
N SER A 307 1.95 48.25 -29.03
CA SER A 307 3.27 48.03 -29.63
C SER A 307 3.51 46.53 -29.75
N VAL A 308 3.87 46.06 -30.94
CA VAL A 308 4.13 44.64 -31.21
C VAL A 308 5.52 44.43 -31.77
N THR A 309 6.10 43.27 -31.48
CA THR A 309 7.42 42.87 -32.00
C THR A 309 7.26 41.68 -32.93
N ASN A 310 8.00 41.67 -34.05
CA ASN A 310 8.07 40.51 -34.95
C ASN A 310 9.22 39.56 -34.56
N SER A 311 9.34 38.45 -35.31
CA SER A 311 10.36 37.41 -35.08
C SER A 311 11.81 37.88 -35.29
N TYR A 312 12.00 39.05 -35.90
CA TYR A 312 13.30 39.66 -36.16
C TYR A 312 13.64 40.76 -35.13
N GLY A 313 12.82 40.92 -34.09
CA GLY A 313 13.04 41.92 -33.04
C GLY A 313 12.60 43.34 -33.41
N CYS A 314 11.87 43.53 -34.52
CA CYS A 314 11.41 44.85 -34.96
C CYS A 314 10.05 45.20 -34.37
N PHE A 315 9.92 46.46 -33.94
CA PHE A 315 8.72 47.00 -33.32
C PHE A 315 7.84 47.75 -34.32
N GLY A 316 6.52 47.68 -34.12
CA GLY A 316 5.52 48.46 -34.83
C GLY A 316 4.29 48.66 -33.96
N GLY A 317 3.50 49.69 -34.21
CA GLY A 317 2.35 50.02 -33.36
C GLY A 317 1.21 50.64 -34.13
N ASP A 318 0.03 50.58 -33.52
CA ASP A 318 -1.21 51.16 -34.04
C ASP A 318 -2.08 51.66 -32.88
N SER A 319 -2.98 52.60 -33.16
CA SER A 319 -3.86 53.21 -32.18
C SER A 319 -5.27 53.41 -32.71
N VAL A 320 -6.28 53.25 -31.86
CA VAL A 320 -7.69 53.50 -32.16
C VAL A 320 -8.30 54.41 -31.09
N ASN A 321 -9.08 55.40 -31.51
CA ASN A 321 -9.87 56.22 -30.58
C ASN A 321 -11.28 55.65 -30.45
N VAL A 322 -11.70 55.41 -29.22
CA VAL A 322 -13.01 54.85 -28.92
C VAL A 322 -13.84 55.83 -28.09
N GLU A 323 -15.07 56.06 -28.53
CA GLU A 323 -16.07 56.85 -27.81
C GLU A 323 -17.19 55.95 -27.31
N VAL A 324 -17.47 56.00 -26.01
CA VAL A 324 -18.57 55.29 -25.36
C VAL A 324 -19.70 56.29 -25.10
N ILE A 325 -20.86 56.08 -25.74
CA ILE A 325 -22.04 56.95 -25.61
C ILE A 325 -22.79 56.58 -24.33
N PRO A 326 -23.02 57.52 -23.39
CA PRO A 326 -23.81 57.24 -22.20
C PRO A 326 -25.25 56.86 -22.57
N VAL A 327 -25.73 55.76 -22.01
CA VAL A 327 -27.14 55.38 -22.08
C VAL A 327 -27.99 56.31 -21.20
N PRO A 328 -29.25 56.58 -21.56
CA PRO A 328 -30.10 57.44 -20.74
C PRO A 328 -30.54 56.70 -19.46
N ASP A 329 -30.78 57.44 -18.38
CA ASP A 329 -31.25 56.87 -17.10
C ASP A 329 -32.75 56.54 -17.20
N ILE A 330 -33.12 55.30 -16.90
CA ILE A 330 -34.49 54.80 -16.95
C ILE A 330 -34.78 53.96 -15.70
N GLU A 331 -35.95 54.19 -15.09
CA GLU A 331 -36.40 53.49 -13.89
C GLU A 331 -37.93 53.30 -13.95
N LEU A 332 -38.38 52.05 -13.95
CA LEU A 332 -39.78 51.62 -13.85
C LEU A 332 -40.23 51.49 -12.39
N GLY A 333 -39.29 51.55 -11.44
CA GLY A 333 -39.50 51.39 -10.00
C GLY A 333 -39.18 49.98 -9.53
N ASN A 334 -39.13 49.81 -8.21
CA ASN A 334 -38.93 48.49 -7.60
C ASN A 334 -40.06 47.51 -7.97
N ASP A 335 -39.71 46.21 -7.99
CA ASP A 335 -40.67 45.10 -8.03
C ASP A 335 -41.83 45.33 -7.06
N THR A 336 -43.04 45.11 -7.55
CA THR A 336 -44.26 45.47 -6.85
C THR A 336 -45.34 44.41 -7.01
N THR A 337 -46.43 44.60 -6.28
CA THR A 337 -47.58 43.70 -6.28
C THR A 337 -48.84 44.50 -6.50
N ILE A 338 -49.67 44.07 -7.46
CA ILE A 338 -51.03 44.58 -7.65
C ILE A 338 -52.04 43.62 -7.00
N CYS A 339 -53.17 44.15 -6.57
CA CYS A 339 -54.24 43.34 -6.01
C CYS A 339 -55.12 42.77 -7.13
N GLU A 340 -55.61 41.55 -6.95
CA GLU A 340 -56.46 40.86 -7.92
C GLU A 340 -57.60 41.74 -8.45
N GLY A 341 -57.61 41.98 -9.76
CA GLY A 341 -58.58 42.82 -10.46
C GLY A 341 -58.33 44.33 -10.43
N GLN A 342 -57.22 44.80 -9.84
CA GLN A 342 -56.74 46.19 -9.98
C GLN A 342 -55.79 46.33 -11.17
N PHE A 343 -55.48 47.58 -11.56
CA PHE A 343 -54.50 47.88 -12.59
C PHE A 343 -53.50 48.93 -12.11
N MET A 344 -52.31 48.95 -12.71
CA MET A 344 -51.31 50.00 -12.51
C MET A 344 -50.77 50.50 -13.86
N VAL A 345 -50.17 51.69 -13.88
CA VAL A 345 -49.58 52.28 -15.08
C VAL A 345 -48.08 52.46 -14.87
N LEU A 346 -47.29 51.78 -15.70
CA LEU A 346 -45.84 51.94 -15.77
C LEU A 346 -45.50 53.16 -16.62
N ASN A 347 -44.59 53.99 -16.12
CA ASN A 347 -44.15 55.22 -16.76
C ASN A 347 -42.63 55.39 -16.59
N PRO A 348 -41.82 55.07 -17.61
CA PRO A 348 -40.36 55.18 -17.56
C PRO A 348 -39.83 56.63 -17.58
N GLY A 349 -40.70 57.64 -17.64
CA GLY A 349 -40.33 59.03 -17.80
C GLY A 349 -40.39 59.52 -19.25
N ALA A 350 -40.15 60.81 -19.46
CA ALA A 350 -40.18 61.46 -20.78
C ALA A 350 -38.77 61.90 -21.21
N GLY A 351 -38.54 62.05 -22.52
CA GLY A 351 -37.27 62.53 -23.08
C GLY A 351 -36.51 61.51 -23.93
N PHE A 352 -37.03 60.30 -24.09
CA PHE A 352 -36.47 59.27 -24.98
C PHE A 352 -36.98 59.41 -26.42
N LEU A 353 -36.15 59.04 -27.39
CA LEU A 353 -36.46 59.10 -28.82
C LEU A 353 -37.59 58.13 -29.20
N SER A 354 -37.61 56.93 -28.60
CA SER A 354 -38.69 55.94 -28.75
C SER A 354 -38.77 55.00 -27.56
N TYR A 355 -39.92 54.34 -27.42
CA TYR A 355 -40.24 53.34 -26.39
C TYR A 355 -40.66 52.07 -27.10
N VAL A 356 -40.18 50.92 -26.64
CA VAL A 356 -40.60 49.60 -27.13
C VAL A 356 -40.84 48.72 -25.92
N TRP A 357 -42.11 48.42 -25.64
CA TRP A 357 -42.49 47.51 -24.56
C TRP A 357 -42.34 46.05 -24.97
N GLN A 358 -42.44 45.14 -24.01
CA GLN A 358 -42.35 43.70 -24.20
C GLN A 358 -43.32 43.12 -25.25
N ASP A 359 -44.46 43.77 -25.46
CA ASP A 359 -45.48 43.41 -26.44
C ASP A 359 -45.29 44.10 -27.80
N ASN A 360 -44.15 44.77 -27.98
CA ASN A 360 -43.77 45.54 -29.16
C ASN A 360 -44.64 46.81 -29.38
N SER A 361 -45.39 47.24 -28.37
CA SER A 361 -46.08 48.53 -28.38
C SER A 361 -45.12 49.69 -28.12
N THR A 362 -45.49 50.90 -28.57
CA THR A 362 -44.60 52.07 -28.58
C THR A 362 -45.15 53.30 -27.85
N ALA A 363 -46.15 53.10 -26.98
CA ALA A 363 -46.68 54.16 -26.14
C ALA A 363 -45.65 54.56 -25.07
N SER A 364 -45.69 55.81 -24.58
CA SER A 364 -44.79 56.27 -23.52
C SER A 364 -45.14 55.72 -22.12
N THR A 365 -46.26 54.99 -21.99
CA THR A 365 -46.68 54.32 -20.76
C THR A 365 -47.29 52.95 -21.08
N PHE A 366 -47.33 52.06 -20.09
CA PHE A 366 -47.91 50.72 -20.22
C PHE A 366 -48.86 50.42 -19.06
N THR A 367 -50.05 49.87 -19.35
CA THR A 367 -51.02 49.50 -18.30
C THR A 367 -50.88 48.02 -17.99
N VAL A 368 -50.64 47.70 -16.72
CA VAL A 368 -50.51 46.33 -16.21
C VAL A 368 -51.81 45.94 -15.51
N THR A 369 -52.42 44.85 -15.98
CA THR A 369 -53.64 44.25 -15.41
C THR A 369 -53.45 42.83 -14.93
N ASP A 370 -52.36 42.17 -15.35
CA ASP A 370 -52.06 40.78 -15.06
C ASP A 370 -50.66 40.69 -14.43
N PRO A 371 -50.36 39.66 -13.62
CA PRO A 371 -49.01 39.46 -13.11
C PRO A 371 -48.04 39.08 -14.22
N GLY A 372 -46.83 39.60 -14.15
CA GLY A 372 -45.79 39.32 -15.12
C GLY A 372 -44.56 40.19 -14.96
N THR A 373 -43.52 39.86 -15.71
CA THR A 373 -42.36 40.73 -15.89
C THR A 373 -42.62 41.65 -17.08
N TYR A 374 -42.58 42.95 -16.81
CA TYR A 374 -42.75 44.00 -17.80
C TYR A 374 -41.41 44.68 -18.02
N TRP A 375 -41.14 45.08 -19.26
CA TRP A 375 -39.95 45.83 -19.58
C TRP A 375 -40.21 46.78 -20.73
N VAL A 376 -39.45 47.87 -20.74
CA VAL A 376 -39.42 48.80 -21.85
C VAL A 376 -37.98 49.02 -22.26
N THR A 377 -37.73 48.95 -23.56
CA THR A 377 -36.50 49.40 -24.17
C THR A 377 -36.72 50.83 -24.66
N VAL A 378 -35.87 51.74 -24.22
CA VAL A 378 -35.85 53.13 -24.69
C VAL A 378 -34.56 53.42 -25.42
N TYR A 379 -34.61 54.40 -26.32
CA TYR A 379 -33.47 54.84 -27.11
C TYR A 379 -33.18 56.31 -26.85
N ASN A 380 -31.91 56.69 -26.68
CA ASN A 380 -31.49 58.09 -26.74
C ASN A 380 -31.44 58.58 -28.21
N ASP A 381 -31.11 59.87 -28.41
CA ASP A 381 -31.03 60.50 -29.73
C ASP A 381 -29.96 59.83 -30.63
N GLU A 382 -28.98 59.16 -30.03
CA GLU A 382 -27.89 58.42 -30.67
C GLU A 382 -28.16 56.91 -30.85
N LEU A 383 -29.41 56.46 -30.62
CA LEU A 383 -29.90 55.08 -30.82
C LEU A 383 -29.28 54.02 -29.89
N CYS A 384 -28.76 54.40 -28.73
CA CYS A 384 -28.33 53.44 -27.71
C CYS A 384 -29.54 52.85 -26.96
N PRO A 385 -29.78 51.53 -27.03
CA PRO A 385 -30.87 50.89 -26.32
C PRO A 385 -30.50 50.71 -24.84
N VAL A 386 -31.41 51.09 -23.96
CA VAL A 386 -31.38 50.69 -22.55
C VAL A 386 -32.75 50.14 -22.19
N SER A 387 -32.77 49.09 -21.37
CA SER A 387 -34.02 48.51 -20.91
C SER A 387 -34.02 48.48 -19.40
N ASP A 388 -35.20 48.71 -18.84
CA ASP A 388 -35.47 48.43 -17.44
C ASP A 388 -36.63 47.44 -17.32
N THR A 389 -36.60 46.63 -16.28
CA THR A 389 -37.55 45.55 -16.01
C THR A 389 -38.19 45.75 -14.65
N ILE A 390 -39.49 45.51 -14.57
CA ILE A 390 -40.23 45.45 -13.31
C ILE A 390 -41.01 44.14 -13.24
N LEU A 391 -40.85 43.41 -12.13
CA LEU A 391 -41.74 42.30 -11.81
C LEU A 391 -42.99 42.84 -11.11
N VAL A 392 -44.14 42.59 -11.71
CA VAL A 392 -45.44 42.85 -11.09
C VAL A 392 -46.05 41.51 -10.70
N ASN A 393 -46.11 41.24 -9.41
CA ASN A 393 -46.83 40.10 -8.88
C ASN A 393 -48.31 40.46 -8.67
N GLU A 394 -49.17 39.46 -8.56
CA GLU A 394 -50.57 39.64 -8.19
C GLU A 394 -50.80 39.02 -6.80
N ALA A 395 -51.38 39.79 -5.89
CA ALA A 395 -51.81 39.31 -4.59
C ALA A 395 -53.33 39.08 -4.58
N PRO A 396 -53.80 37.91 -4.12
CA PRO A 396 -55.21 37.65 -3.94
C PRO A 396 -55.80 38.49 -2.80
N TRP A 397 -57.12 38.66 -2.79
CA TRP A 397 -57.82 39.20 -1.63
C TRP A 397 -57.61 38.28 -0.41
N PRO A 398 -57.50 38.84 0.82
CA PRO A 398 -57.40 38.02 2.01
C PRO A 398 -58.67 37.18 2.15
N ASN A 399 -58.53 35.92 2.55
CA ASN A 399 -59.64 34.99 2.75
C ASN A 399 -59.37 34.17 4.02
N VAL A 400 -59.79 34.71 5.15
CA VAL A 400 -59.67 34.01 6.43
C VAL A 400 -60.83 33.05 6.61
N ASN A 401 -60.53 31.85 7.10
CA ASN A 401 -61.53 30.83 7.36
C ASN A 401 -61.13 30.05 8.62
N LEU A 402 -61.83 30.30 9.71
CA LEU A 402 -61.70 29.63 11.01
C LEU A 402 -62.38 28.25 11.04
N GLY A 403 -63.00 27.84 9.92
CA GLY A 403 -63.68 26.56 9.77
C GLY A 403 -65.15 26.61 10.21
N PRO A 404 -65.87 25.48 10.13
CA PRO A 404 -67.26 25.40 10.59
C PRO A 404 -67.36 25.44 12.11
N ASP A 405 -68.55 25.77 12.61
CA ASP A 405 -68.89 25.66 14.03
C ASP A 405 -68.52 24.27 14.57
N THR A 406 -67.78 24.24 15.68
CA THR A 406 -67.13 23.03 16.17
C THR A 406 -67.47 22.78 17.63
N THR A 407 -67.57 21.50 18.00
CA THR A 407 -67.72 21.07 19.40
C THR A 407 -66.36 20.63 19.94
N ALA A 408 -65.99 21.10 21.13
CA ALA A 408 -64.75 20.78 21.83
C ALA A 408 -65.05 20.26 23.25
N CYS A 409 -64.05 19.70 23.93
CA CYS A 409 -64.22 19.11 25.26
C CYS A 409 -63.69 20.05 26.34
N GLU A 410 -64.44 20.21 27.43
CA GLU A 410 -64.07 21.07 28.56
C GLU A 410 -62.73 20.64 29.20
N GLY A 411 -61.98 21.61 29.70
CA GLY A 411 -60.73 21.41 30.43
C GLY A 411 -59.47 21.82 29.67
N GLU A 412 -59.51 21.87 28.33
CA GLU A 412 -58.39 22.32 27.49
C GLU A 412 -58.83 23.41 26.49
N PRO A 413 -57.98 24.40 26.18
CA PRO A 413 -58.30 25.44 25.19
C PRO A 413 -58.39 24.86 23.77
N PHE A 414 -59.42 25.23 23.02
CA PHE A 414 -59.51 24.99 21.58
C PHE A 414 -58.78 26.10 20.84
N ILE A 415 -57.69 25.75 20.15
CA ILE A 415 -56.85 26.75 19.47
C ILE A 415 -57.43 27.08 18.10
N LEU A 416 -57.99 28.27 17.98
CA LEU A 416 -58.39 28.86 16.70
C LEU A 416 -57.14 29.37 15.98
N ASN A 417 -57.04 29.10 14.68
CA ASN A 417 -55.90 29.50 13.87
C ASN A 417 -56.40 30.20 12.61
N ALA A 418 -56.05 31.49 12.47
CA ALA A 418 -56.44 32.30 11.33
C ALA A 418 -55.60 31.99 10.06
N GLY A 419 -54.55 31.17 10.19
CA GLY A 419 -53.59 30.87 9.14
C GLY A 419 -52.49 31.93 9.03
N PRO A 420 -51.27 31.58 8.55
CA PRO A 420 -50.21 32.55 8.28
C PRO A 420 -50.44 33.27 6.94
N GLY A 421 -49.73 34.38 6.69
CA GLY A 421 -49.72 35.07 5.38
C GLY A 421 -50.39 36.45 5.37
N TYR A 422 -50.93 36.89 6.50
CA TYR A 422 -51.51 38.22 6.68
C TYR A 422 -50.53 39.18 7.37
N VAL A 423 -50.60 40.47 7.03
CA VAL A 423 -49.79 41.53 7.62
C VAL A 423 -50.28 41.93 9.01
N SER A 424 -51.56 41.70 9.32
CA SER A 424 -52.13 41.92 10.65
C SER A 424 -53.25 40.93 10.97
N TYR A 425 -53.45 40.70 12.28
CA TYR A 425 -54.50 39.88 12.86
C TYR A 425 -55.13 40.69 13.99
N THR A 426 -56.45 40.71 14.09
CA THR A 426 -57.17 41.35 15.19
C THR A 426 -58.32 40.45 15.62
N TRP A 427 -58.19 39.83 16.78
CA TRP A 427 -59.25 38.99 17.37
C TRP A 427 -60.28 39.85 18.10
N GLN A 428 -61.40 39.24 18.50
CA GLN A 428 -62.50 39.91 19.22
C GLN A 428 -62.10 40.65 20.51
N ASP A 429 -60.96 40.31 21.10
CA ASP A 429 -60.41 40.98 22.30
C ASP A 429 -59.28 41.98 22.00
N ASN A 430 -59.05 42.29 20.71
CA ASN A 430 -57.95 43.09 20.17
C ASN A 430 -56.55 42.46 20.31
N SER A 431 -56.44 41.17 20.64
CA SER A 431 -55.17 40.47 20.52
C SER A 431 -54.76 40.30 19.05
N THR A 432 -53.46 40.20 18.79
CA THR A 432 -52.88 40.24 17.44
C THR A 432 -52.10 38.98 17.05
N GLY A 433 -52.26 37.90 17.82
CA GLY A 433 -51.62 36.61 17.50
C GLY A 433 -52.23 35.98 16.25
N THR A 434 -51.50 35.08 15.60
CA THR A 434 -52.02 34.24 14.50
C THR A 434 -53.03 33.20 14.99
N THR A 435 -53.03 32.93 16.29
CA THR A 435 -53.91 31.95 16.96
C THR A 435 -54.59 32.55 18.17
N TYR A 436 -55.75 32.01 18.53
CA TYR A 436 -56.52 32.38 19.71
C TYR A 436 -56.98 31.17 20.54
N PRO A 437 -56.70 31.11 21.85
CA PRO A 437 -57.17 30.03 22.71
C PRO A 437 -58.61 30.26 23.17
N ALA A 438 -59.58 29.61 22.52
CA ALA A 438 -60.97 29.57 23.00
C ALA A 438 -61.07 28.66 24.23
N THR A 439 -61.58 29.17 25.35
CA THR A 439 -61.68 28.43 26.62
C THR A 439 -63.12 28.29 27.13
N GLN A 440 -64.08 28.94 26.48
CA GLN A 440 -65.48 28.95 26.86
C GLN A 440 -66.36 28.79 25.63
N THR A 441 -67.60 28.35 25.84
CA THR A 441 -68.59 28.30 24.76
C THR A 441 -68.93 29.71 24.28
N GLY A 442 -68.83 29.97 22.98
CA GLY A 442 -69.08 31.30 22.44
C GLY A 442 -68.74 31.46 20.95
N LEU A 443 -69.05 32.65 20.43
CA LEU A 443 -68.68 33.09 19.08
C LEU A 443 -67.31 33.78 19.14
N TYR A 444 -66.41 33.36 18.27
CA TYR A 444 -65.07 33.89 18.12
C TYR A 444 -64.89 34.42 16.69
N TRP A 445 -64.14 35.50 16.50
CA TRP A 445 -63.90 36.05 15.15
C TRP A 445 -62.54 36.72 15.07
N VAL A 446 -61.98 36.75 13.87
CA VAL A 446 -60.72 37.42 13.56
C VAL A 446 -60.89 38.25 12.31
N THR A 447 -60.35 39.47 12.34
CA THR A 447 -60.12 40.29 11.15
C THR A 447 -58.65 40.19 10.78
N VAL A 448 -58.37 39.80 9.54
CA VAL A 448 -57.00 39.77 8.99
C VAL A 448 -56.86 40.82 7.90
N ALA A 449 -55.65 41.35 7.73
CA ALA A 449 -55.33 42.22 6.61
C ALA A 449 -54.14 41.68 5.82
N ASN A 450 -54.14 41.86 4.51
CA ASN A 450 -52.93 41.78 3.69
C ASN A 450 -52.64 43.16 3.07
N ASP A 451 -51.64 43.23 2.18
CA ASP A 451 -51.29 44.49 1.49
C ASP A 451 -52.42 45.04 0.59
N CYS A 452 -53.49 44.27 0.39
CA CYS A 452 -54.62 44.61 -0.47
C CYS A 452 -55.86 45.08 0.28
N ASN A 453 -56.33 44.33 1.30
CA ASN A 453 -57.54 44.67 2.04
C ASN A 453 -57.61 43.94 3.41
N GLU A 454 -58.77 44.05 4.07
CA GLU A 454 -59.17 43.28 5.24
C GLU A 454 -60.24 42.23 4.90
N ASP A 455 -60.22 41.10 5.60
CA ASP A 455 -61.28 40.09 5.60
C ASP A 455 -61.57 39.63 7.03
N THR A 456 -62.79 39.14 7.30
CA THR A 456 -63.23 38.73 8.64
C THR A 456 -64.05 37.46 8.59
N ASP A 457 -63.70 36.51 9.46
CA ASP A 457 -64.46 35.27 9.63
C ASP A 457 -64.75 34.98 11.10
N SER A 458 -65.81 34.22 11.35
CA SER A 458 -66.29 33.88 12.70
C SER A 458 -66.67 32.42 12.82
N VAL A 459 -66.41 31.83 13.98
CA VAL A 459 -66.74 30.44 14.31
C VAL A 459 -67.36 30.34 15.70
N TYR A 460 -68.37 29.48 15.85
CA TYR A 460 -68.97 29.18 17.14
C TYR A 460 -68.39 27.89 17.73
N ILE A 461 -67.81 27.99 18.94
CA ILE A 461 -67.25 26.83 19.66
C ILE A 461 -68.19 26.44 20.79
N THR A 462 -68.62 25.18 20.81
CA THR A 462 -69.41 24.60 21.90
C THR A 462 -68.57 23.63 22.73
N PHE A 463 -68.31 23.95 24.00
CA PHE A 463 -67.62 23.03 24.91
C PHE A 463 -68.61 22.04 25.56
N LYS A 464 -68.24 20.75 25.57
CA LYS A 464 -68.99 19.67 26.22
C LYS A 464 -68.19 19.09 27.40
N PRO A 465 -68.85 18.73 28.51
CA PRO A 465 -68.17 18.11 29.64
C PRO A 465 -67.55 16.76 29.23
N LYS A 466 -66.36 16.46 29.73
CA LYS A 466 -65.71 15.15 29.53
C LYS A 466 -66.49 14.02 30.23
N PRO A 467 -66.48 12.79 29.71
CA PRO A 467 -67.08 11.64 30.40
C PRO A 467 -66.41 11.38 31.76
N GLN A 468 -67.14 10.78 32.71
CA GLN A 468 -66.61 10.37 34.02
C GLN A 468 -66.70 8.85 34.19
N PRO A 469 -65.77 8.06 33.61
CA PRO A 469 -65.69 6.63 33.87
C PRO A 469 -65.39 6.36 35.36
N ASP A 470 -65.98 5.30 35.90
CA ASP A 470 -65.77 4.82 37.27
C ASP A 470 -65.58 3.30 37.22
N LEU A 471 -64.43 2.83 37.69
CA LEU A 471 -64.05 1.41 37.78
C LEU A 471 -64.24 0.83 39.19
N GLY A 472 -64.78 1.62 40.13
CA GLY A 472 -64.89 1.26 41.53
C GLY A 472 -63.62 1.55 42.34
N PRO A 473 -63.62 1.24 43.65
CA PRO A 473 -62.46 1.39 44.52
C PRO A 473 -61.44 0.27 44.31
N ASP A 474 -60.20 0.51 44.77
CA ASP A 474 -59.15 -0.52 44.82
C ASP A 474 -59.63 -1.76 45.59
N THR A 475 -59.28 -2.96 45.10
CA THR A 475 -59.78 -4.22 45.66
C THR A 475 -58.72 -5.32 45.68
N THR A 476 -58.91 -6.31 46.53
CA THR A 476 -58.04 -7.50 46.64
C THR A 476 -58.89 -8.75 46.40
N ILE A 477 -58.45 -9.61 45.49
CA ILE A 477 -59.13 -10.87 45.14
C ILE A 477 -58.24 -12.08 45.44
N CYS A 478 -58.82 -13.27 45.57
CA CYS A 478 -58.04 -14.48 45.75
C CYS A 478 -57.42 -14.99 44.43
N GLU A 479 -56.24 -15.57 44.51
CA GLU A 479 -55.60 -16.24 43.37
C GLU A 479 -56.55 -17.28 42.75
N GLY A 480 -56.78 -17.17 41.44
CA GLY A 480 -57.70 -18.03 40.68
C GLY A 480 -59.18 -17.63 40.70
N ALA A 481 -59.56 -16.52 41.36
CA ALA A 481 -60.92 -15.98 41.27
C ALA A 481 -61.17 -15.31 39.91
N ASN A 482 -62.37 -15.51 39.35
CA ASN A 482 -62.81 -14.77 38.16
C ASN A 482 -63.33 -13.39 38.60
N PHE A 483 -62.68 -12.31 38.16
CA PHE A 483 -63.08 -10.94 38.47
C PHE A 483 -63.00 -10.07 37.20
N THR A 484 -64.03 -9.25 36.96
CA THR A 484 -64.15 -8.40 35.77
C THR A 484 -64.35 -6.94 36.16
N LEU A 485 -63.59 -6.05 35.56
CA LEU A 485 -63.78 -4.60 35.63
C LEU A 485 -64.68 -4.14 34.49
N GLU A 486 -65.70 -3.35 34.82
CA GLU A 486 -66.62 -2.73 33.86
C GLU A 486 -67.11 -1.37 34.40
N THR A 487 -67.54 -0.47 33.53
CA THR A 487 -68.13 0.81 33.94
C THR A 487 -69.65 0.73 34.05
N THR A 488 -70.23 1.48 34.98
CA THR A 488 -71.71 1.53 35.13
C THR A 488 -72.41 2.32 34.00
N ALA A 489 -71.69 3.23 33.35
CA ALA A 489 -72.17 4.01 32.21
C ALA A 489 -71.71 3.41 30.88
N ASN A 490 -72.50 3.64 29.82
CA ASN A 490 -72.16 3.23 28.46
C ASN A 490 -71.47 4.37 27.70
N TYR A 491 -70.35 4.06 27.07
CA TYR A 491 -69.56 4.98 26.25
C TYR A 491 -69.52 4.49 24.79
N THR A 492 -69.15 5.38 23.87
CA THR A 492 -69.08 5.07 22.43
C THR A 492 -67.88 4.17 22.12
N SER A 493 -66.77 4.36 22.82
CA SER A 493 -65.58 3.50 22.71
C SER A 493 -64.87 3.37 24.04
N TYR A 494 -64.12 2.28 24.16
CA TYR A 494 -63.33 1.87 25.32
C TYR A 494 -61.92 1.56 24.83
N LEU A 495 -60.92 1.86 25.64
CA LEU A 495 -59.53 1.48 25.41
C LEU A 495 -58.88 1.17 26.75
N TRP A 496 -58.56 -0.10 26.97
CA TRP A 496 -57.85 -0.56 28.15
C TRP A 496 -56.33 -0.50 27.96
N GLN A 497 -55.58 -0.65 29.05
CA GLN A 497 -54.12 -0.63 29.07
C GLN A 497 -53.46 -1.71 28.20
N ASP A 498 -54.14 -2.81 27.89
CA ASP A 498 -53.66 -3.89 27.02
C ASP A 498 -54.03 -3.68 25.53
N GLY A 499 -54.72 -2.58 25.22
CA GLY A 499 -55.23 -2.26 23.89
C GLY A 499 -56.61 -2.84 23.58
N SER A 500 -57.25 -3.55 24.51
CA SER A 500 -58.62 -4.04 24.36
C SER A 500 -59.62 -2.90 24.21
N THR A 501 -60.62 -3.10 23.35
CA THR A 501 -61.72 -2.14 23.13
C THR A 501 -63.07 -2.65 23.63
N LEU A 502 -63.07 -3.70 24.45
CA LEU A 502 -64.28 -4.25 25.04
C LEU A 502 -64.74 -3.36 26.21
N PRO A 503 -66.05 -3.34 26.52
CA PRO A 503 -66.58 -2.56 27.64
C PRO A 503 -66.26 -3.16 29.03
N PHE A 504 -65.51 -4.26 29.08
CA PHE A 504 -65.08 -4.94 30.29
C PHE A 504 -63.64 -5.47 30.15
N MET A 505 -63.01 -5.80 31.28
CA MET A 505 -61.70 -6.43 31.35
C MET A 505 -61.64 -7.50 32.45
N ASP A 506 -61.20 -8.71 32.10
CA ASP A 506 -60.92 -9.78 33.06
C ASP A 506 -59.59 -9.50 33.78
N VAL A 507 -59.60 -9.59 35.11
CA VAL A 507 -58.40 -9.42 35.96
C VAL A 507 -57.75 -10.79 36.18
N ILE A 508 -56.56 -10.97 35.60
CA ILE A 508 -55.78 -12.22 35.70
C ILE A 508 -54.45 -12.05 36.44
N THR A 509 -54.02 -10.80 36.66
CA THR A 509 -52.79 -10.45 37.39
C THR A 509 -53.04 -9.23 38.28
N ALA A 510 -52.33 -9.16 39.41
CA ALA A 510 -52.34 -7.96 40.25
C ALA A 510 -51.72 -6.77 39.49
N GLY A 511 -52.27 -5.58 39.68
CA GLY A 511 -51.73 -4.36 39.08
C GLY A 511 -52.74 -3.22 38.95
N LEU A 512 -52.27 -2.15 38.32
CA LEU A 512 -53.08 -0.98 37.96
C LEU A 512 -53.77 -1.22 36.62
N TYR A 513 -55.09 -1.08 36.61
CA TYR A 513 -55.93 -1.17 35.43
C TYR A 513 -56.38 0.23 35.05
N THR A 514 -56.19 0.60 33.78
CA THR A 514 -56.58 1.92 33.27
C THR A 514 -57.51 1.78 32.08
N LEU A 515 -58.57 2.59 32.09
CA LEU A 515 -59.57 2.62 31.03
C LEU A 515 -59.70 4.05 30.52
N GLU A 516 -59.49 4.24 29.21
CA GLU A 516 -59.92 5.43 28.49
C GLU A 516 -61.28 5.17 27.83
N VAL A 517 -62.23 6.08 28.01
CA VAL A 517 -63.54 6.02 27.37
C VAL A 517 -63.79 7.26 26.54
N THR A 518 -64.51 7.12 25.44
CA THR A 518 -64.97 8.25 24.61
C THR A 518 -66.49 8.26 24.56
N ASP A 519 -67.10 9.42 24.83
CA ASP A 519 -68.55 9.58 24.78
C ASP A 519 -69.10 9.77 23.35
N ALA A 520 -70.41 10.02 23.24
CA ALA A 520 -71.09 10.24 21.95
C ALA A 520 -70.75 11.57 21.27
N PHE A 521 -70.10 12.49 22.00
CA PHE A 521 -69.66 13.79 21.53
C PHE A 521 -68.18 13.82 21.13
N GLY A 522 -67.48 12.68 21.25
CA GLY A 522 -66.07 12.55 20.91
C GLY A 522 -65.12 12.98 22.04
N CYS A 523 -65.64 13.23 23.25
CA CYS A 523 -64.81 13.59 24.40
C CYS A 523 -64.30 12.34 25.10
N SER A 524 -63.00 12.27 25.37
CA SER A 524 -62.38 11.19 26.13
C SER A 524 -61.96 11.60 27.54
N ASN A 525 -61.94 10.61 28.44
CA ASN A 525 -61.41 10.73 29.79
C ASN A 525 -60.98 9.35 30.30
N THR A 526 -60.13 9.32 31.33
CA THR A 526 -59.58 8.08 31.89
C THR A 526 -60.09 7.80 33.30
N ALA A 527 -60.17 6.52 33.66
CA ALA A 527 -60.31 6.02 35.02
C ALA A 527 -59.21 4.99 35.31
N GLU A 528 -58.86 4.86 36.59
CA GLU A 528 -57.88 3.89 37.07
C GLU A 528 -58.38 3.17 38.33
N VAL A 529 -58.00 1.91 38.49
CA VAL A 529 -58.27 1.11 39.70
C VAL A 529 -57.12 0.14 39.92
N TYR A 530 -56.70 -0.04 41.17
CA TYR A 530 -55.69 -1.02 41.54
C TYR A 530 -56.36 -2.32 42.03
N VAL A 531 -55.96 -3.45 41.45
CA VAL A 531 -56.43 -4.77 41.88
C VAL A 531 -55.25 -5.59 42.37
N ASP A 532 -55.30 -6.05 43.62
CA ASP A 532 -54.31 -6.94 44.22
C ASP A 532 -54.80 -8.40 44.22
N ILE A 533 -53.87 -9.36 44.20
CA ILE A 533 -54.18 -10.79 44.24
C ILE A 533 -53.53 -11.41 45.47
N SER A 534 -54.35 -11.96 46.37
CA SER A 534 -53.91 -12.62 47.60
C SER A 534 -53.97 -14.14 47.49
N SER A 535 -53.01 -14.84 48.08
CA SER A 535 -52.98 -16.30 48.19
C SER A 535 -52.63 -16.70 49.62
N ALA A 536 -53.50 -17.47 50.28
CA ALA A 536 -53.17 -18.11 51.55
C ALA A 536 -52.16 -19.25 51.32
N GLN A 537 -51.20 -19.46 52.22
CA GLN A 537 -50.18 -20.53 52.12
C GLN A 537 -49.83 -21.08 53.50
N VAL A 538 -50.23 -22.30 53.81
CA VAL A 538 -49.93 -22.93 55.11
C VAL A 538 -48.89 -24.02 54.95
N ASP A 539 -47.83 -23.95 55.76
CA ASP A 539 -46.74 -24.92 55.82
C ASP A 539 -46.61 -25.42 57.27
N LEU A 540 -46.66 -26.73 57.45
CA LEU A 540 -46.55 -27.38 58.76
C LEU A 540 -45.12 -27.91 59.02
N GLY A 541 -44.17 -27.69 58.10
CA GLY A 541 -42.79 -28.14 58.19
C GLY A 541 -42.57 -29.57 57.66
N ASP A 542 -41.34 -30.04 57.82
CA ASP A 542 -40.91 -31.39 57.41
C ASP A 542 -41.49 -32.49 58.33
N ASP A 543 -41.47 -33.73 57.84
CA ASP A 543 -41.88 -34.90 58.61
C ASP A 543 -41.04 -35.10 59.89
N ILE A 544 -41.70 -35.45 61.00
CA ILE A 544 -41.11 -35.46 62.35
C ILE A 544 -40.93 -36.89 62.85
N LEU A 545 -39.69 -37.26 63.24
CA LEU A 545 -39.35 -38.53 63.87
C LEU A 545 -39.00 -38.32 65.36
N GLN A 546 -39.79 -38.88 66.28
CA GLN A 546 -39.70 -38.61 67.72
C GLN A 546 -39.68 -39.92 68.55
N CYS A 547 -39.25 -39.89 69.82
CA CYS A 547 -39.27 -41.08 70.68
C CYS A 547 -40.67 -41.37 71.23
N ASN A 548 -41.05 -42.65 71.27
CA ASN A 548 -42.37 -43.09 71.73
C ASN A 548 -42.68 -42.60 73.16
N GLY A 549 -43.80 -41.89 73.33
CA GLY A 549 -44.22 -41.27 74.60
C GLY A 549 -44.12 -39.73 74.65
N ASP A 550 -43.46 -39.11 73.68
CA ASP A 550 -43.39 -37.64 73.56
C ASP A 550 -44.65 -37.04 72.90
N THR A 551 -44.77 -35.70 72.93
CA THR A 551 -45.84 -34.95 72.22
C THR A 551 -45.21 -33.92 71.29
N VAL A 552 -45.68 -33.86 70.05
CA VAL A 552 -45.24 -32.91 69.02
C VAL A 552 -46.31 -31.83 68.84
N PHE A 553 -45.93 -30.55 68.82
CA PHE A 553 -46.86 -29.45 68.53
C PHE A 553 -46.65 -28.97 67.09
N LEU A 554 -47.70 -29.03 66.28
CA LEU A 554 -47.74 -28.58 64.90
C LEU A 554 -48.39 -27.19 64.85
N ASP A 555 -47.72 -26.21 64.25
CA ASP A 555 -48.17 -24.82 64.21
C ASP A 555 -48.47 -24.42 62.76
N ALA A 556 -49.71 -23.99 62.50
CA ALA A 556 -50.19 -23.54 61.19
C ALA A 556 -49.94 -22.04 60.94
N GLY A 557 -49.32 -21.33 61.89
CA GLY A 557 -49.16 -19.88 61.90
C GLY A 557 -50.40 -19.17 62.44
N ASP A 558 -50.27 -17.91 62.86
CA ASP A 558 -51.34 -17.13 63.53
C ASP A 558 -52.03 -16.08 62.62
N ASP A 559 -51.60 -15.96 61.36
CA ASP A 559 -52.03 -14.90 60.44
C ASP A 559 -53.39 -15.17 59.75
N TYR A 560 -54.04 -16.29 60.07
CA TYR A 560 -55.32 -16.71 59.49
C TYR A 560 -56.49 -16.37 60.40
N ILE A 561 -57.63 -16.02 59.79
CA ILE A 561 -58.87 -15.72 60.51
C ILE A 561 -59.67 -16.99 60.86
N ALA A 562 -59.34 -18.14 60.26
CA ALA A 562 -59.93 -19.44 60.58
C ALA A 562 -58.96 -20.60 60.34
N TYR A 563 -59.06 -21.64 61.17
CA TYR A 563 -58.30 -22.90 61.10
C TYR A 563 -59.27 -24.08 61.21
N GLN A 564 -59.00 -25.16 60.49
CA GLN A 564 -59.75 -26.40 60.57
C GLN A 564 -58.84 -27.60 60.34
N TRP A 565 -58.43 -28.26 61.42
CA TRP A 565 -57.65 -29.49 61.39
C TRP A 565 -58.50 -30.70 61.00
N GLN A 566 -57.86 -31.83 60.70
CA GLN A 566 -58.50 -33.04 60.18
C GLN A 566 -59.62 -33.63 61.07
N ASP A 567 -59.61 -33.34 62.36
CA ASP A 567 -60.62 -33.75 63.34
C ASP A 567 -61.65 -32.66 63.67
N GLY A 568 -61.56 -31.50 63.00
CA GLY A 568 -62.40 -30.33 63.20
C GLY A 568 -61.89 -29.37 64.29
N TYR A 569 -60.71 -29.58 64.86
CA TYR A 569 -60.10 -28.62 65.78
C TYR A 569 -59.79 -27.28 65.07
N GLY A 570 -60.00 -26.15 65.75
CA GLY A 570 -59.95 -24.81 65.15
C GLY A 570 -58.90 -23.86 65.70
N GLY A 571 -57.88 -24.37 66.41
CA GLY A 571 -56.74 -23.57 66.86
C GLY A 571 -55.62 -23.53 65.83
N SER A 572 -54.71 -22.55 65.92
CA SER A 572 -53.50 -22.47 65.07
C SER A 572 -52.47 -23.56 65.40
N VAL A 573 -52.46 -24.09 66.62
CA VAL A 573 -51.51 -25.13 67.07
C VAL A 573 -52.21 -26.44 67.44
N TYR A 574 -51.73 -27.57 66.90
CA TYR A 574 -52.25 -28.92 67.13
C TYR A 574 -51.24 -29.82 67.85
N ALA A 575 -51.67 -30.59 68.85
CA ALA A 575 -50.80 -31.52 69.59
C ALA A 575 -50.90 -32.96 69.08
N ALA A 576 -49.90 -33.41 68.32
CA ALA A 576 -49.76 -34.78 67.83
C ALA A 576 -49.13 -35.70 68.90
N THR A 577 -49.83 -36.80 69.21
CA THR A 577 -49.45 -37.78 70.26
C THR A 577 -49.36 -39.21 69.75
N GLN A 578 -49.64 -39.43 68.46
CA GLN A 578 -49.60 -40.72 67.79
C GLN A 578 -49.00 -40.55 66.40
N SER A 579 -48.42 -41.61 65.86
CA SER A 579 -47.91 -41.58 64.49
C SER A 579 -49.07 -41.43 63.49
N GLY A 580 -48.96 -40.51 62.53
CA GLY A 580 -50.02 -40.22 61.57
C GLY A 580 -49.73 -39.00 60.70
N ASN A 581 -50.56 -38.81 59.67
CA ASN A 581 -50.54 -37.59 58.86
C ASN A 581 -51.56 -36.59 59.40
N TYR A 582 -51.12 -35.38 59.70
CA TYR A 582 -51.93 -34.30 60.26
C TYR A 582 -52.13 -33.23 59.19
N SER A 583 -53.34 -32.67 59.06
CA SER A 583 -53.64 -31.68 58.03
C SER A 583 -54.56 -30.57 58.52
N VAL A 584 -54.34 -29.34 58.07
CA VAL A 584 -55.13 -28.16 58.41
C VAL A 584 -55.56 -27.40 57.16
N ASN A 585 -56.80 -26.92 57.16
CA ASN A 585 -57.28 -25.90 56.24
C ASN A 585 -57.31 -24.55 56.95
N VAL A 586 -56.80 -23.50 56.32
CA VAL A 586 -56.77 -22.13 56.86
C VAL A 586 -57.45 -21.15 55.91
N THR A 587 -58.00 -20.07 56.47
CA THR A 587 -58.60 -18.97 55.72
C THR A 587 -57.96 -17.65 56.14
N ASP A 588 -57.46 -16.87 55.19
CA ASP A 588 -56.84 -15.56 55.48
C ASP A 588 -57.87 -14.42 55.64
N GLN A 589 -57.38 -13.22 55.98
CA GLN A 589 -58.21 -12.01 56.16
C GLN A 589 -58.96 -11.55 54.88
N PHE A 590 -58.59 -12.07 53.71
CA PHE A 590 -59.22 -11.79 52.42
C PHE A 590 -60.15 -12.94 51.97
N ASN A 591 -60.43 -13.91 52.86
CA ASN A 591 -61.21 -15.13 52.63
C ASN A 591 -60.59 -16.13 51.63
N CYS A 592 -59.28 -16.07 51.40
CA CYS A 592 -58.58 -17.06 50.58
C CYS A 592 -58.22 -18.29 51.43
N ASN A 593 -58.39 -19.49 50.86
CA ASN A 593 -58.22 -20.76 51.58
C ASN A 593 -56.94 -21.48 51.16
N ALA A 594 -56.26 -22.12 52.11
CA ALA A 594 -55.12 -22.98 51.87
C ALA A 594 -55.17 -24.24 52.75
N SER A 595 -54.45 -25.29 52.35
CA SER A 595 -54.38 -26.56 53.08
C SER A 595 -52.94 -27.08 53.15
N GLY A 596 -52.52 -27.60 54.31
CA GLY A 596 -51.18 -28.15 54.53
C GLY A 596 -51.23 -29.47 55.31
N SER A 597 -50.20 -30.32 55.19
CA SER A 597 -50.11 -31.60 55.90
C SER A 597 -48.68 -31.99 56.27
N VAL A 598 -48.49 -32.73 57.37
CA VAL A 598 -47.19 -33.22 57.88
C VAL A 598 -47.31 -34.60 58.52
N MET A 599 -46.31 -35.47 58.31
CA MET A 599 -46.24 -36.80 58.92
C MET A 599 -45.47 -36.76 60.26
N VAL A 600 -46.01 -37.40 61.29
CA VAL A 600 -45.32 -37.63 62.58
C VAL A 600 -45.13 -39.13 62.80
N GLU A 601 -43.93 -39.58 63.17
CA GLU A 601 -43.59 -40.98 63.47
C GLU A 601 -42.85 -41.12 64.81
N PHE A 602 -43.29 -42.06 65.66
CA PHE A 602 -42.68 -42.36 66.97
C PHE A 602 -41.87 -43.69 66.98
N VAL A 603 -40.63 -43.72 67.51
CA VAL A 603 -39.69 -44.89 67.49
C VAL A 603 -39.12 -45.31 68.87
N GLU A 604 -38.55 -46.53 68.96
CA GLU A 604 -37.95 -47.20 70.14
C GLU A 604 -36.38 -47.23 70.11
N PRO A 605 -35.64 -47.49 71.22
CA PRO A 605 -34.16 -47.52 71.29
C PRO A 605 -33.43 -48.73 70.61
N PRO A 606 -32.14 -48.62 70.18
CA PRO A 606 -31.36 -49.67 69.47
C PRO A 606 -30.73 -50.80 70.34
N VAL A 607 -30.36 -51.94 69.72
CA VAL A 607 -29.62 -53.12 70.30
C VAL A 607 -28.57 -53.70 69.30
N VAL A 608 -27.36 -54.12 69.72
CA VAL A 608 -26.23 -54.56 68.82
C VAL A 608 -25.43 -55.82 69.28
N ASN A 609 -24.93 -56.66 68.34
CA ASN A 609 -24.03 -57.84 68.53
C ASN A 609 -23.33 -58.29 67.19
N LEU A 610 -22.00 -58.52 67.16
CA LEU A 610 -21.17 -58.80 65.96
C LEU A 610 -20.67 -60.26 65.76
N GLY A 611 -20.73 -61.16 66.74
CA GLY A 611 -20.28 -62.57 66.60
C GLY A 611 -18.78 -62.84 66.90
N PRO A 612 -18.26 -64.07 66.63
CA PRO A 612 -16.87 -64.50 66.95
C PRO A 612 -15.82 -64.22 65.83
N ASP A 613 -14.52 -64.38 66.13
CA ASP A 613 -13.36 -64.05 65.26
C ASP A 613 -13.14 -64.94 64.00
N GLU A 614 -12.53 -64.41 62.90
CA GLU A 614 -12.43 -65.04 61.54
C GLU A 614 -11.06 -64.91 60.80
N THR A 615 -10.77 -65.72 59.75
CA THR A 615 -9.51 -65.71 58.93
C THR A 615 -9.72 -65.85 57.39
N PHE A 616 -8.95 -65.15 56.53
CA PHE A 616 -9.07 -65.15 55.04
C PHE A 616 -7.72 -65.13 54.27
N CYS A 617 -7.69 -65.21 52.93
CA CYS A 617 -6.45 -65.14 52.12
C CYS A 617 -5.95 -63.69 51.93
N ILE A 618 -4.63 -63.48 51.88
CA ILE A 618 -4.01 -62.19 51.53
C ILE A 618 -4.51 -61.78 50.13
N GLY A 619 -5.11 -60.60 50.05
CA GLY A 619 -5.73 -60.08 48.84
C GLY A 619 -7.24 -60.28 48.76
N ASP A 620 -7.82 -61.16 49.58
CA ASP A 620 -9.28 -61.29 49.72
C ASP A 620 -9.84 -60.25 50.72
N SER A 621 -11.16 -60.24 50.90
CA SER A 621 -11.84 -59.41 51.90
C SER A 621 -13.06 -60.11 52.47
N LEU A 622 -13.41 -59.79 53.71
CA LEU A 622 -14.59 -60.27 54.44
C LEU A 622 -15.56 -59.10 54.68
N ILE A 623 -16.86 -59.35 54.79
CA ILE A 623 -17.87 -58.32 55.09
C ILE A 623 -18.54 -58.62 56.43
N LEU A 624 -18.42 -57.71 57.39
CA LEU A 624 -19.18 -57.69 58.65
C LEU A 624 -20.53 -57.01 58.43
N GLN A 625 -21.62 -57.49 59.05
CA GLN A 625 -22.98 -56.96 58.84
C GLN A 625 -23.71 -56.67 60.16
N ALA A 626 -24.27 -55.46 60.26
CA ALA A 626 -25.04 -54.93 61.39
C ALA A 626 -26.56 -55.24 61.28
N PRO A 627 -27.31 -55.16 62.41
CA PRO A 627 -28.78 -55.24 62.39
C PRO A 627 -29.43 -54.16 61.52
N ILE A 628 -30.52 -54.50 60.82
CA ILE A 628 -31.26 -53.57 59.94
C ILE A 628 -32.28 -52.79 60.78
N GLY A 629 -32.23 -51.45 60.71
CA GLY A 629 -33.21 -50.55 61.30
C GLY A 629 -32.86 -49.09 61.00
N SER A 630 -33.69 -48.14 61.45
CA SER A 630 -33.45 -46.70 61.31
C SER A 630 -32.40 -46.22 62.32
N TYR A 631 -31.18 -46.69 62.12
CA TYR A 631 -30.02 -46.38 62.95
C TYR A 631 -28.94 -45.69 62.14
N THR A 632 -28.19 -44.84 62.82
CA THR A 632 -26.89 -44.39 62.35
C THR A 632 -25.84 -45.38 62.83
N TYR A 633 -25.13 -46.00 61.89
CA TYR A 633 -24.09 -46.99 62.14
C TYR A 633 -22.73 -46.31 62.26
N TYR A 634 -21.94 -46.67 63.27
CA TYR A 634 -20.55 -46.25 63.42
C TYR A 634 -19.64 -47.46 63.51
N TRP A 635 -18.83 -47.70 62.48
CA TRP A 635 -17.81 -48.74 62.50
C TRP A 635 -16.47 -48.14 62.93
N ASN A 636 -15.83 -48.70 63.96
CA ASN A 636 -14.58 -48.19 64.52
C ASN A 636 -14.65 -46.70 64.91
N GLY A 637 -15.82 -46.24 65.36
CA GLY A 637 -16.10 -44.84 65.68
C GLY A 637 -16.36 -43.93 64.47
N MET A 638 -16.31 -44.44 63.25
CA MET A 638 -16.61 -43.68 62.03
C MET A 638 -17.98 -44.05 61.48
N GLN A 639 -18.80 -43.04 61.14
CA GLN A 639 -20.12 -43.27 60.60
C GLN A 639 -20.02 -44.05 59.26
N GLY A 640 -20.81 -45.11 59.12
CA GLY A 640 -20.79 -45.99 57.97
C GLY A 640 -22.17 -46.56 57.64
N GLY A 641 -22.19 -47.55 56.73
CA GLY A 641 -23.39 -48.29 56.39
C GLY A 641 -23.65 -49.45 57.35
N ASN A 642 -24.66 -50.26 57.05
CA ASN A 642 -24.97 -51.47 57.83
C ASN A 642 -23.98 -52.63 57.59
N THR A 643 -22.90 -52.42 56.84
CA THR A 643 -21.85 -53.42 56.60
C THR A 643 -20.46 -52.77 56.61
N LEU A 644 -19.43 -53.52 56.99
CA LEU A 644 -18.03 -53.12 56.91
C LEU A 644 -17.21 -54.19 56.18
N MET A 645 -16.57 -53.82 55.08
CA MET A 645 -15.62 -54.70 54.39
C MET A 645 -14.25 -54.58 55.07
N VAL A 646 -13.67 -55.71 55.44
CA VAL A 646 -12.39 -55.84 56.13
C VAL A 646 -11.46 -56.68 55.28
N ASN A 647 -10.25 -56.18 55.04
CA ASN A 647 -9.24 -56.79 54.17
C ASN A 647 -7.84 -56.78 54.80
N GLN A 648 -7.77 -56.55 56.10
CA GLN A 648 -6.55 -56.54 56.90
C GLN A 648 -6.82 -57.21 58.23
N THR A 649 -5.75 -57.70 58.86
CA THR A 649 -5.82 -58.26 60.21
C THR A 649 -6.10 -57.15 61.24
N GLY A 650 -7.09 -57.32 62.12
CA GLY A 650 -7.42 -56.31 63.15
C GLY A 650 -8.71 -56.56 63.95
N THR A 651 -8.95 -55.76 65.00
CA THR A 651 -10.21 -55.71 65.77
C THR A 651 -11.12 -54.59 65.24
N TYR A 652 -12.40 -54.88 65.05
CA TYR A 652 -13.42 -54.00 64.50
C TYR A 652 -14.59 -53.83 65.47
N SER A 653 -15.12 -52.61 65.64
CA SER A 653 -16.26 -52.27 66.52
C SER A 653 -17.43 -51.64 65.76
N LEU A 654 -18.65 -51.79 66.28
CA LEU A 654 -19.88 -51.20 65.75
C LEU A 654 -20.67 -50.49 66.85
N SER A 655 -21.11 -49.25 66.61
CA SER A 655 -22.12 -48.55 67.42
C SER A 655 -23.37 -48.20 66.61
N LEU A 656 -24.56 -48.37 67.19
CA LEU A 656 -25.86 -47.99 66.62
C LEU A 656 -26.45 -46.81 67.38
N VAL A 657 -26.90 -45.76 66.67
CA VAL A 657 -27.48 -44.54 67.25
C VAL A 657 -28.84 -44.22 66.62
N ASN A 658 -29.84 -43.84 67.41
CA ASN A 658 -31.06 -43.18 66.91
C ASN A 658 -31.42 -41.99 67.85
N PRO A 659 -32.51 -41.24 67.61
CA PRO A 659 -32.88 -40.12 68.50
C PRO A 659 -33.07 -40.51 69.97
N CYS A 660 -33.25 -41.80 70.27
CA CYS A 660 -33.54 -42.28 71.61
C CYS A 660 -32.31 -42.77 72.39
N ASP A 661 -31.33 -43.47 71.78
CA ASP A 661 -30.12 -43.97 72.47
C ASP A 661 -28.93 -44.36 71.54
N SER A 662 -27.78 -44.73 72.13
CA SER A 662 -26.53 -45.19 71.48
C SER A 662 -25.89 -46.42 72.17
N VAL A 663 -25.64 -47.52 71.42
CA VAL A 663 -25.11 -48.82 71.92
C VAL A 663 -23.98 -49.41 71.05
N SER A 664 -23.03 -50.23 71.56
CA SER A 664 -21.85 -50.75 70.79
C SER A 664 -21.33 -52.20 71.08
N ASP A 665 -20.60 -52.86 70.13
CA ASP A 665 -19.95 -54.21 70.23
C ASP A 665 -18.66 -54.40 69.34
N GLU A 666 -17.81 -55.46 69.51
CA GLU A 666 -16.50 -55.69 68.79
C GLU A 666 -16.17 -57.15 68.29
N ILE A 667 -15.30 -57.34 67.26
CA ILE A 667 -14.84 -58.64 66.61
C ILE A 667 -13.39 -58.60 66.05
N TYR A 668 -12.60 -59.71 65.98
CA TYR A 668 -11.21 -59.77 65.44
C TYR A 668 -10.99 -60.66 64.17
N ILE A 669 -10.12 -60.24 63.22
CA ILE A 669 -9.93 -60.87 61.87
C ILE A 669 -8.42 -61.08 61.51
N SER A 670 -8.00 -62.14 60.76
CA SER A 670 -6.60 -62.42 60.30
C SER A 670 -6.39 -62.96 58.83
N GLU A 671 -5.17 -62.93 58.23
CA GLU A 671 -4.87 -63.28 56.80
C GLU A 671 -3.71 -64.31 56.47
N VAL A 672 -3.71 -65.00 55.30
CA VAL A 672 -2.72 -66.03 54.81
C VAL A 672 -2.30 -65.90 53.31
N SER A 673 -1.02 -66.09 52.91
CA SER A 673 -0.50 -65.86 51.52
C SER A 673 -0.85 -66.91 50.43
N ILE A 674 -1.07 -66.46 49.17
CA ILE A 674 -1.36 -67.30 47.98
C ILE A 674 -0.10 -68.05 47.47
N PRO A 675 -0.18 -69.33 47.04
CA PRO A 675 0.95 -70.08 46.48
C PRO A 675 1.32 -69.72 45.01
N GLU A 676 2.60 -69.85 44.59
CA GLU A 676 3.08 -69.60 43.20
C GLU A 676 3.60 -70.89 42.52
N VAL A 677 3.02 -71.32 41.38
CA VAL A 677 3.41 -72.52 40.60
C VAL A 677 3.81 -72.16 39.15
N ASN A 678 4.79 -72.85 38.53
CA ASN A 678 5.27 -72.59 37.15
C ASN A 678 5.83 -73.85 36.45
N LEU A 679 5.34 -74.18 35.25
CA LEU A 679 5.65 -75.37 34.44
C LEU A 679 6.67 -75.14 33.31
N GLY A 680 7.04 -73.90 33.01
CA GLY A 680 8.02 -73.54 31.97
C GLY A 680 7.46 -73.37 30.54
N ASP A 681 8.35 -73.25 29.55
CA ASP A 681 8.03 -72.92 28.15
C ASP A 681 7.52 -74.12 27.32
N ASP A 682 6.82 -73.84 26.21
CA ASP A 682 6.24 -74.83 25.28
C ASP A 682 7.28 -75.75 24.60
N GLN A 683 6.88 -76.99 24.26
CA GLN A 683 7.78 -78.05 23.78
C GLN A 683 7.33 -78.66 22.43
N LEU A 684 8.29 -79.04 21.57
CA LEU A 684 8.09 -79.70 20.27
C LEU A 684 8.77 -81.08 20.24
N ALA A 685 8.08 -82.09 19.69
CA ALA A 685 8.58 -83.47 19.63
C ALA A 685 8.13 -84.23 18.34
N PHE A 686 8.76 -85.37 18.00
CA PHE A 686 8.24 -86.26 16.95
C PHE A 686 7.35 -87.36 17.57
N PRO A 687 6.31 -87.84 16.87
CA PRO A 687 5.49 -88.94 17.36
C PRO A 687 6.33 -90.14 17.83
N GLY A 688 6.13 -90.55 19.09
CA GLY A 688 6.86 -91.59 19.81
C GLY A 688 7.83 -91.11 20.89
N ASP A 689 8.11 -89.81 21.00
CA ASP A 689 8.97 -89.24 22.05
C ASP A 689 8.19 -88.97 23.37
N ILE A 690 8.87 -88.93 24.53
CA ILE A 690 8.27 -88.67 25.87
C ILE A 690 8.79 -87.33 26.45
N VAL A 691 7.89 -86.51 26.99
CA VAL A 691 8.12 -85.19 27.63
C VAL A 691 7.63 -85.25 29.10
N VAL A 692 8.36 -84.67 30.07
CA VAL A 692 7.98 -84.68 31.51
C VAL A 692 7.85 -83.25 32.06
N LEU A 693 6.76 -82.97 32.77
CA LEU A 693 6.38 -81.68 33.37
C LEU A 693 6.43 -81.75 34.92
N ASP A 694 6.82 -80.70 35.63
CA ASP A 694 6.97 -80.66 37.12
C ASP A 694 6.41 -79.35 37.72
N ALA A 695 5.51 -79.46 38.71
CA ALA A 695 4.85 -78.33 39.38
C ALA A 695 5.60 -77.74 40.59
N GLY A 696 6.73 -78.31 41.00
CA GLY A 696 7.47 -77.89 42.20
C GLY A 696 6.84 -78.33 43.53
N SER A 697 7.57 -78.28 44.65
CA SER A 697 7.12 -78.80 45.95
C SER A 697 6.81 -77.69 46.98
N GLY A 698 5.81 -77.86 47.85
CA GLY A 698 5.57 -76.97 48.99
C GLY A 698 4.10 -76.62 49.31
N TYR A 699 3.16 -77.18 48.55
CA TYR A 699 1.72 -76.88 48.69
C TYR A 699 0.98 -78.00 49.44
N ASP A 700 -0.19 -77.68 50.01
CA ASP A 700 -1.07 -78.60 50.72
C ASP A 700 -1.64 -79.70 49.79
N SER A 701 -1.82 -79.42 48.49
CA SER A 701 -2.24 -80.40 47.47
C SER A 701 -1.91 -79.97 46.04
N TYR A 702 -1.94 -80.91 45.07
CA TYR A 702 -1.76 -80.73 43.61
C TYR A 702 -2.89 -81.41 42.84
N LEU A 703 -3.32 -80.84 41.72
CA LEU A 703 -4.29 -81.43 40.81
C LEU A 703 -4.01 -81.05 39.34
N TRP A 704 -3.56 -82.01 38.56
CA TRP A 704 -3.38 -81.90 37.11
C TRP A 704 -4.69 -82.08 36.36
N GLN A 705 -4.76 -81.57 35.13
CA GLN A 705 -5.97 -81.58 34.31
C GLN A 705 -6.48 -82.99 33.93
N ASN A 706 -5.60 -83.98 33.92
CA ASN A 706 -5.97 -85.39 33.72
C ASN A 706 -6.43 -86.08 35.02
N GLY A 707 -6.47 -85.35 36.13
CA GLY A 707 -6.84 -85.83 37.46
C GLY A 707 -5.67 -86.38 38.28
N ASP A 708 -4.43 -86.33 37.77
CA ASP A 708 -3.27 -86.71 38.57
C ASP A 708 -3.06 -85.73 39.73
N THR A 709 -2.61 -86.21 40.88
CA THR A 709 -2.32 -85.40 42.07
C THR A 709 -0.85 -85.47 42.47
N GLY A 710 -0.01 -86.08 41.63
CA GLY A 710 1.43 -86.08 41.77
C GLY A 710 2.02 -84.70 41.47
N GLN A 711 3.27 -84.49 41.87
CA GLN A 711 3.99 -83.25 41.57
C GLN A 711 4.41 -83.16 40.09
N GLN A 712 4.63 -84.29 39.40
CA GLN A 712 5.12 -84.35 38.01
C GLN A 712 4.17 -85.13 37.10
N LEU A 713 4.17 -84.84 35.79
CA LEU A 713 3.35 -85.48 34.77
C LEU A 713 4.16 -85.81 33.48
N GLU A 714 4.14 -87.07 33.01
CA GLU A 714 4.78 -87.50 31.76
C GLU A 714 3.79 -87.56 30.57
N VAL A 715 4.22 -87.16 29.38
CA VAL A 715 3.41 -86.94 28.16
C VAL A 715 4.09 -87.58 26.93
N THR A 716 3.36 -88.37 26.14
CA THR A 716 3.85 -88.96 24.87
C THR A 716 2.70 -89.23 23.90
N GLU A 717 2.94 -89.04 22.59
CA GLU A 717 1.93 -89.28 21.54
C GLU A 717 2.48 -90.11 20.38
N SER A 718 1.67 -91.03 19.85
CA SER A 718 2.08 -91.95 18.76
C SER A 718 1.78 -91.44 17.35
N THR A 719 1.07 -90.32 17.23
CA THR A 719 0.72 -89.67 15.97
C THR A 719 0.98 -88.17 16.05
N VAL A 720 1.00 -87.49 14.91
CA VAL A 720 1.06 -86.02 14.86
C VAL A 720 -0.17 -85.44 15.54
N THR A 721 0.04 -84.60 16.53
CA THR A 721 -1.01 -83.89 17.27
C THR A 721 -0.63 -82.42 17.37
N PRO A 722 -1.56 -81.49 17.02
CA PRO A 722 -1.37 -80.07 17.29
C PRO A 722 -1.18 -79.82 18.79
N GLY A 723 -0.42 -78.78 19.16
CA GLY A 723 0.00 -78.52 20.54
C GLY A 723 -1.09 -78.66 21.61
N ASN A 724 -0.99 -79.70 22.44
CA ASN A 724 -1.89 -79.95 23.56
C ASN A 724 -1.40 -79.20 24.81
N ILE A 725 -2.34 -78.57 25.54
CA ILE A 725 -2.04 -77.82 26.78
C ILE A 725 -2.17 -78.74 28.01
N TYR A 726 -1.22 -78.65 28.93
CA TYR A 726 -1.20 -79.36 30.20
C TYR A 726 -1.17 -78.36 31.37
N ASN A 727 -2.00 -78.54 32.41
CA ASN A 727 -2.13 -77.57 33.51
C ASN A 727 -2.28 -78.23 34.89
N VAL A 728 -1.79 -77.56 35.94
CA VAL A 728 -1.82 -78.02 37.35
C VAL A 728 -2.35 -76.94 38.28
N GLU A 729 -3.14 -77.30 39.29
CA GLU A 729 -3.60 -76.44 40.38
C GLU A 729 -3.04 -76.89 41.75
N VAL A 730 -2.70 -75.94 42.63
CA VAL A 730 -2.10 -76.18 43.96
C VAL A 730 -2.79 -75.35 45.06
N THR A 731 -2.86 -75.87 46.29
CA THR A 731 -3.52 -75.20 47.46
C THR A 731 -2.57 -74.87 48.61
N LEU A 732 -2.79 -73.76 49.34
CA LEU A 732 -2.18 -73.47 50.65
C LEU A 732 -3.17 -72.69 51.55
N GLY A 733 -3.64 -73.30 52.65
CA GLY A 733 -4.71 -72.71 53.47
C GLY A 733 -6.04 -72.60 52.70
N PRO A 734 -6.79 -71.48 52.80
CA PRO A 734 -7.94 -71.25 51.92
C PRO A 734 -7.56 -70.87 50.48
N CYS A 735 -6.28 -70.76 50.12
CA CYS A 735 -5.82 -70.14 48.86
C CYS A 735 -5.42 -71.18 47.79
N LEU A 736 -5.67 -70.86 46.51
CA LEU A 736 -5.47 -71.71 45.32
C LEU A 736 -4.66 -70.99 44.21
N SER A 737 -3.88 -71.73 43.42
CA SER A 737 -3.10 -71.21 42.27
C SER A 737 -2.86 -72.27 41.19
N SER A 738 -2.66 -71.90 39.92
CA SER A 738 -2.46 -72.85 38.81
C SER A 738 -1.56 -72.34 37.68
N ASP A 739 -0.99 -73.24 36.87
CA ASP A 739 -0.18 -72.92 35.67
C ASP A 739 -0.30 -73.97 34.54
N SER A 740 0.09 -73.63 33.30
CA SER A 740 -0.04 -74.48 32.09
C SER A 740 1.07 -74.35 31.03
N VAL A 741 1.34 -75.42 30.26
CA VAL A 741 2.34 -75.50 29.18
C VAL A 741 1.86 -76.33 27.97
N ILE A 742 2.33 -76.02 26.74
CA ILE A 742 1.93 -76.72 25.50
C ILE A 742 3.00 -77.73 25.02
N VAL A 743 2.56 -78.90 24.54
CA VAL A 743 3.43 -79.89 23.88
C VAL A 743 2.85 -80.31 22.52
N GLU A 744 3.60 -80.11 21.43
CA GLU A 744 3.20 -80.41 20.04
C GLU A 744 4.05 -81.50 19.37
N PHE A 745 3.39 -82.39 18.60
CA PHE A 745 4.04 -83.48 17.86
C PHE A 745 3.78 -83.38 16.35
N PHE A 746 4.82 -83.36 15.49
CA PHE A 746 4.68 -83.08 14.03
C PHE A 746 5.43 -84.06 13.08
N GLU A 747 5.15 -84.05 11.76
CA GLU A 747 5.79 -84.93 10.74
C GLU A 747 6.19 -84.20 9.43
N VAL A 748 7.12 -84.78 8.67
CA VAL A 748 7.61 -84.27 7.36
C VAL A 748 7.23 -85.22 6.22
N TRP A 749 6.64 -84.69 5.13
CA TRP A 749 6.18 -85.49 3.97
C TRP A 749 7.04 -85.32 2.71
N VAL A 750 7.34 -86.42 2.02
CA VAL A 750 8.22 -86.47 0.83
C VAL A 750 7.56 -87.33 -0.28
N PRO A 751 7.47 -86.86 -1.54
CA PRO A 751 6.78 -87.59 -2.61
C PRO A 751 7.50 -88.86 -3.06
N ILE A 752 6.83 -89.72 -3.83
CA ILE A 752 7.35 -91.06 -4.20
C ILE A 752 7.46 -91.32 -5.70
N VAL A 753 6.93 -90.45 -6.56
CA VAL A 753 7.01 -90.56 -8.03
C VAL A 753 7.17 -89.17 -8.67
N ILE A 754 8.00 -89.05 -9.70
CA ILE A 754 8.09 -87.87 -10.58
C ILE A 754 8.15 -88.26 -12.07
N THR A 755 7.66 -87.37 -12.93
CA THR A 755 7.58 -87.51 -14.40
C THR A 755 8.15 -86.25 -15.05
N PRO A 756 9.47 -86.17 -15.28
CA PRO A 756 10.13 -84.96 -15.79
C PRO A 756 9.91 -84.82 -17.31
N ASN A 757 8.72 -84.36 -17.70
CA ASN A 757 8.33 -84.09 -19.09
C ASN A 757 8.20 -82.58 -19.39
N ASP A 758 8.54 -81.74 -18.42
CA ASP A 758 8.49 -80.27 -18.46
C ASP A 758 7.05 -79.73 -18.65
N ASP A 759 6.02 -80.46 -18.21
CA ASP A 759 4.60 -80.02 -18.27
C ASP A 759 4.18 -79.13 -17.07
N GLY A 760 5.07 -78.95 -16.11
CA GLY A 760 4.88 -78.18 -14.87
C GLY A 760 4.31 -79.01 -13.72
N LEU A 761 4.00 -80.29 -13.91
CA LEU A 761 3.38 -81.16 -12.91
C LEU A 761 4.27 -82.36 -12.59
N ASN A 762 4.68 -82.47 -11.31
CA ASN A 762 5.55 -83.55 -10.82
C ASN A 762 6.87 -83.69 -11.62
N ASP A 763 7.37 -82.60 -12.19
CA ASP A 763 8.67 -82.58 -12.86
C ASP A 763 9.85 -82.66 -11.86
N VAL A 764 9.61 -82.21 -10.63
CA VAL A 764 10.64 -82.02 -9.61
C VAL A 764 10.30 -82.82 -8.34
N PHE A 765 11.29 -83.52 -7.80
CA PHE A 765 11.22 -84.20 -6.52
C PHE A 765 11.57 -83.23 -5.37
N ALA A 766 10.54 -82.65 -4.75
CA ALA A 766 10.63 -81.73 -3.61
C ALA A 766 9.65 -82.16 -2.50
N PRO A 767 9.92 -81.87 -1.21
CA PRO A 767 8.97 -82.16 -0.16
C PRO A 767 7.74 -81.25 -0.19
N ASP A 768 6.69 -81.62 0.54
CA ASP A 768 5.57 -80.72 0.78
C ASP A 768 5.96 -79.66 1.82
N LEU A 769 6.28 -78.45 1.34
CA LEU A 769 6.74 -77.34 2.18
C LEU A 769 5.68 -76.86 3.19
N SER A 770 4.40 -77.16 2.97
CA SER A 770 3.35 -76.81 3.94
C SER A 770 3.44 -77.63 5.23
N LYS A 771 4.17 -78.76 5.21
CA LYS A 771 4.40 -79.61 6.39
C LYS A 771 5.86 -79.56 6.86
N TRP A 772 6.56 -78.48 6.54
CA TRP A 772 7.98 -78.31 6.85
C TRP A 772 8.26 -77.32 7.99
N GLU A 773 7.21 -76.80 8.62
CA GLU A 773 7.31 -75.85 9.72
C GLU A 773 7.99 -76.49 10.95
N GLY A 774 8.89 -75.75 11.60
CA GLY A 774 9.68 -76.26 12.73
C GLY A 774 10.99 -76.97 12.34
N ILE A 775 11.18 -77.31 11.06
CA ILE A 775 12.46 -77.81 10.54
C ILE A 775 13.41 -76.62 10.32
N ARG A 776 14.54 -76.63 11.03
CA ARG A 776 15.54 -75.55 11.00
C ARG A 776 16.62 -75.78 9.94
N LYS A 777 16.99 -77.04 9.66
CA LYS A 777 17.99 -77.41 8.64
C LYS A 777 17.61 -78.73 7.97
N SER A 778 17.96 -78.88 6.70
CA SER A 778 17.78 -80.12 5.95
C SER A 778 18.99 -80.48 5.08
N HIS A 779 19.21 -81.76 4.85
CA HIS A 779 20.19 -82.27 3.89
C HIS A 779 19.63 -83.50 3.19
N MET A 780 19.47 -83.45 1.86
CA MET A 780 18.92 -84.53 1.05
C MET A 780 19.94 -85.06 0.03
N MET A 781 19.99 -86.38 -0.09
CA MET A 781 20.75 -87.07 -1.13
C MET A 781 19.87 -88.07 -1.87
N VAL A 782 20.00 -88.16 -3.20
CA VAL A 782 19.27 -89.09 -4.07
C VAL A 782 20.25 -89.98 -4.85
N PHE A 783 19.97 -91.28 -4.86
CA PHE A 783 20.81 -92.34 -5.41
C PHE A 783 20.04 -93.18 -6.43
N ASN A 784 20.69 -93.62 -7.51
CA ASN A 784 20.11 -94.57 -8.46
C ASN A 784 20.07 -96.01 -7.89
N ARG A 785 19.43 -96.95 -8.60
CA ARG A 785 19.32 -98.37 -8.19
C ARG A 785 20.65 -99.10 -7.96
N TRP A 786 21.78 -98.56 -8.43
CA TRP A 786 23.11 -99.13 -8.22
C TRP A 786 23.84 -98.50 -7.02
N GLY A 787 23.20 -97.59 -6.30
CA GLY A 787 23.76 -96.87 -5.16
C GLY A 787 24.62 -95.67 -5.53
N GLU A 788 24.67 -95.29 -6.82
CA GLU A 788 25.40 -94.11 -7.25
C GLU A 788 24.56 -92.86 -6.99
N LYS A 789 25.15 -91.84 -6.35
CA LYS A 789 24.50 -90.56 -6.11
C LYS A 789 24.27 -89.84 -7.44
N VAL A 790 23.02 -89.44 -7.66
CA VAL A 790 22.61 -88.71 -8.86
C VAL A 790 22.28 -87.26 -8.56
N TRP A 791 21.95 -86.94 -7.30
CA TRP A 791 21.71 -85.58 -6.84
C TRP A 791 21.91 -85.46 -5.33
N GLU A 792 22.28 -84.27 -4.87
CA GLU A 792 22.27 -83.90 -3.45
C GLU A 792 22.02 -82.40 -3.31
N SER A 793 21.44 -82.01 -2.18
CA SER A 793 21.21 -80.61 -1.83
C SER A 793 20.99 -80.43 -0.33
N ASP A 794 21.56 -79.37 0.24
CA ASP A 794 21.18 -78.81 1.57
C ASP A 794 19.89 -77.98 1.50
N GLN A 795 19.42 -77.70 0.29
CA GLN A 795 18.17 -77.00 0.04
C GLN A 795 17.22 -77.94 -0.68
N PHE A 796 16.82 -79.00 0.03
CA PHE A 796 15.91 -79.99 -0.53
C PHE A 796 14.55 -79.39 -0.90
N GLU A 797 14.15 -78.30 -0.23
CA GLU A 797 12.95 -77.54 -0.53
C GLU A 797 12.83 -77.09 -2.00
N ASN A 798 13.97 -76.87 -2.68
CA ASN A 798 13.99 -76.44 -4.08
C ASN A 798 13.77 -77.61 -5.06
N GLY A 799 13.95 -78.85 -4.59
CA GLY A 799 13.69 -80.07 -5.32
C GLY A 799 14.69 -80.46 -6.41
N TRP A 800 14.58 -81.72 -6.88
CA TRP A 800 15.41 -82.30 -7.94
C TRP A 800 14.62 -82.61 -9.21
N ASP A 801 15.02 -82.04 -10.35
CA ASP A 801 14.36 -82.15 -11.67
C ASP A 801 14.64 -83.45 -12.45
N ALA A 802 15.16 -84.47 -11.76
CA ALA A 802 15.59 -85.74 -12.36
C ALA A 802 16.64 -85.60 -13.49
N ARG A 803 17.47 -84.55 -13.48
CA ARG A 803 18.62 -84.45 -14.38
C ARG A 803 19.93 -84.73 -13.66
N LYS A 804 20.87 -85.37 -14.37
CA LYS A 804 22.28 -85.49 -13.99
C LYS A 804 23.13 -84.93 -15.12
N ASP A 805 23.97 -83.96 -14.78
CA ASP A 805 24.86 -83.24 -15.71
C ASP A 805 24.13 -82.69 -16.96
N GLY A 806 22.91 -82.17 -16.76
CA GLY A 806 22.06 -81.57 -17.81
C GLY A 806 21.21 -82.55 -18.61
N THR A 807 21.40 -83.86 -18.43
CA THR A 807 20.65 -84.92 -19.11
C THR A 807 19.65 -85.58 -18.17
N ILE A 808 18.41 -85.81 -18.63
CA ILE A 808 17.40 -86.55 -17.86
C ILE A 808 17.92 -87.96 -17.55
N VAL A 809 17.85 -88.34 -16.27
CA VAL A 809 18.28 -89.67 -15.82
C VAL A 809 17.36 -90.76 -16.37
N ALA A 810 17.86 -92.00 -16.41
CA ALA A 810 17.05 -93.13 -16.88
C ALA A 810 15.83 -93.34 -15.97
N ASP A 811 14.72 -93.75 -16.58
CA ASP A 811 13.52 -94.17 -15.86
C ASP A 811 13.82 -95.38 -14.96
N GLY A 812 13.20 -95.38 -13.77
CA GLY A 812 13.40 -96.39 -12.74
C GLY A 812 13.31 -95.84 -11.31
N THR A 813 13.60 -96.71 -10.34
CA THR A 813 13.57 -96.36 -8.91
C THR A 813 14.91 -95.85 -8.40
N TYR A 814 14.82 -94.80 -7.58
CA TYR A 814 15.87 -94.07 -6.88
C TYR A 814 15.59 -94.12 -5.37
N PHE A 815 16.61 -93.90 -4.56
CA PHE A 815 16.52 -93.91 -3.09
C PHE A 815 16.99 -92.58 -2.52
N TRP A 816 16.38 -92.14 -1.43
CA TRP A 816 16.68 -90.85 -0.81
C TRP A 816 16.86 -90.94 0.70
N ILE A 817 17.70 -90.05 1.23
CA ILE A 817 17.95 -89.88 2.66
C ILE A 817 17.85 -88.38 2.97
N LEU A 818 17.00 -88.04 3.93
CA LEU A 818 16.75 -86.69 4.42
C LEU A 818 17.14 -86.61 5.89
N ASP A 819 18.09 -85.75 6.21
CA ASP A 819 18.44 -85.44 7.60
C ASP A 819 17.86 -84.08 8.01
N VAL A 820 17.16 -83.99 9.14
CA VAL A 820 16.53 -82.76 9.63
C VAL A 820 16.87 -82.44 11.08
N THR A 821 17.07 -81.15 11.35
CA THR A 821 17.15 -80.59 12.71
C THR A 821 15.93 -79.72 12.98
N TYR A 822 15.32 -79.81 14.16
CA TYR A 822 14.03 -79.21 14.46
C TYR A 822 13.88 -78.72 15.91
N GLY A 823 12.88 -77.86 16.12
CA GLY A 823 12.59 -77.23 17.41
C GLY A 823 13.71 -76.28 17.86
N ASP A 824 13.45 -75.51 18.92
CA ASP A 824 14.42 -74.51 19.42
C ASP A 824 15.59 -75.15 20.16
N ALA A 825 15.40 -76.36 20.68
CA ALA A 825 16.46 -77.18 21.25
C ALA A 825 17.40 -77.81 20.20
N ASN A 826 17.20 -77.58 18.90
CA ASN A 826 17.95 -78.18 17.79
C ASN A 826 18.01 -79.72 17.87
N LEU A 827 16.86 -80.35 18.09
CA LEU A 827 16.70 -81.80 18.08
C LEU A 827 16.91 -82.36 16.66
N HIS A 828 17.28 -83.63 16.51
CA HIS A 828 17.74 -84.19 15.23
C HIS A 828 17.01 -85.47 14.83
N LYS A 829 16.62 -85.62 13.55
CA LYS A 829 15.92 -86.81 13.02
C LYS A 829 16.32 -87.11 11.57
N VAL A 830 16.59 -88.38 11.28
CA VAL A 830 16.91 -88.86 9.92
C VAL A 830 15.73 -89.65 9.34
N LEU A 831 15.29 -89.26 8.14
CA LEU A 831 14.23 -89.88 7.34
C LEU A 831 14.84 -90.50 6.05
N LYS A 832 14.26 -91.58 5.54
CA LYS A 832 14.76 -92.31 4.35
C LYS A 832 13.61 -92.89 3.53
N GLY A 833 13.74 -92.97 2.21
CA GLY A 833 12.70 -93.53 1.34
C GLY A 833 13.16 -93.86 -0.09
N SER A 834 12.20 -94.16 -0.96
CA SER A 834 12.42 -94.42 -2.39
C SER A 834 11.51 -93.57 -3.26
N LEU A 835 12.02 -93.16 -4.42
CA LEU A 835 11.38 -92.33 -5.44
C LEU A 835 11.40 -93.07 -6.78
N THR A 836 10.35 -92.99 -7.58
CA THR A 836 10.35 -93.56 -8.95
C THR A 836 10.30 -92.45 -9.99
N VAL A 837 11.22 -92.48 -10.97
CA VAL A 837 11.25 -91.55 -12.11
C VAL A 837 10.70 -92.29 -13.34
N LEU A 838 9.69 -91.73 -14.02
CA LEU A 838 9.06 -92.33 -15.20
C LEU A 838 9.25 -91.43 -16.43
N LYS A 839 9.65 -92.00 -17.58
CA LYS A 839 9.81 -91.26 -18.84
C LYS A 839 8.59 -91.50 -19.75
N SER A 840 7.89 -90.45 -20.18
CA SER A 840 6.87 -90.57 -21.23
C SER A 840 7.54 -90.34 -22.60
N GLU A 841 7.12 -91.07 -23.63
CA GLU A 841 7.34 -90.62 -25.01
C GLU A 841 6.54 -89.34 -25.30
#